data_AF-A0A255SHG9-F1
#
_entry.id   AF-A0A255SHG9-F1
#
_cell.length_a   1.000
_cell.length_b   1.000
_cell.length_c   1.000
_cell.angle_alpha   90.00
_cell.angle_beta   90.00
_cell.angle_gamma   90.00
#
_symmetry.space_group_name_H-M   'P 1'
#
loop_
_entity.id
_entity.type
_entity.pdbx_description
1 polymer ?
#
loop_
_entity_poly.entity_id
_entity_poly.type
_entity_poly.pdbx_seq_one_letter_code
_entity_poly.pdbx_strand_id
1 'polypeptide(L)'
;MSLPFYINSNDFEPATERTSLYLKKKRFEIRTNEETDEEEQFYLQSGINWSIFERSLSLYESVVDYLIDNGYNKRYNLINGLGNILNGAWGVETKNCLASRFILPLRNMLVQKNLVKTSEGYRSINSDVKFVECSKDCDLHDFYEICKTIYGNNLAIEDENENWVALKWGRFTFETDFDEKKPESENLAIPTVKYDKVAKYIEDATCLDNLILIIENDSDIDTNFDAEQLKEFEVLRKLQWLNKFYEWIAVSKITKLADHKIVPNRLGYFCSTEQGCDLKDASDIPTNIFDFMKRMEIDWDKNLLMEGVQHITLTKETKDNVVVAIKNRSKEIRDDNYSSDDSKLTKLLPLLMALPSTEDGRHQEFYEKRSKILSLLKTVFKSEAEEVESETLELKAETWEDSDKWLMSRLSTKLANRKHLDVISAEDTEEQIASKYCTSEWLSDIVSFMFDKGYLHLDDITENGSSDDVLSIIPNRYGNFKPINLLYKQGLIPDKLLDDCLKDTGFDIKEVLLYDGFVLNEKTKITEYQITTLASKYNEYFDGEDNDKKESVSKFLLHLVPECGEQYKEIRNLYDEYNNIEDTTINIIKTSELSIWKGAKDYMIGLLAEKASECNNIFTIGKVLKKNTNKELTNEQESECKNLGMSWLNRLAQEIKNGKVSVKEDLLLIPDWYGNLHPSNEVIYDGTILDHYKHSDSLIKLVDSELWSHFHDKKNGDDNMTSTIVHPQYVFAKEFQNNTDKEFFDLVDRLVFFCSEHNSTEWKLLLKRSIQTLLFFFESNESISMSSFSYRNRDDDNLSKLFPKTYMKRKNLSYDYIYDAETKARFSQMNDNYSSDEIEILIENKDFVKKMLQRSELVTIQKIIEEFPDTDFKSILNILRREQGDFNLELFQQNISDDRKRDIGDKGECYVYEMLCSRFGCVNVTWSNYAPNDANARIVSFNGKEYRLNTTSHDFDFVVSYNGKSIFIEVKTTVGNIKCSKDFPLIFETKEWEWIDNLQNQGSLHYIVRVFDIEGSPKAYFLKQSLFVE
;
A
#
# COMPACT_ATOMS: atom_id res chain seq x y z
N MET A 1 95.37 -9.32 63.17
CA MET A 1 94.93 -10.64 62.70
C MET A 1 96.09 -11.61 62.88
N SER A 2 95.85 -12.63 63.69
CA SER A 2 96.80 -13.64 64.14
C SER A 2 96.65 -14.92 63.33
N LEU A 3 97.70 -15.76 63.30
CA LEU A 3 97.59 -17.18 62.98
C LEU A 3 96.41 -17.81 63.79
N PRO A 4 95.81 -18.92 63.31
CA PRO A 4 94.67 -19.57 63.98
C PRO A 4 94.93 -19.92 65.45
N PHE A 5 96.20 -20.02 65.83
CA PHE A 5 96.67 -20.16 67.20
C PHE A 5 97.99 -19.42 67.37
N TYR A 6 98.31 -19.06 68.61
CA TYR A 6 99.59 -18.46 68.96
C TYR A 6 100.65 -19.54 69.16
N ILE A 7 101.79 -19.41 68.49
CA ILE A 7 103.00 -20.20 68.77
C ILE A 7 103.87 -19.34 69.67
N ASN A 8 103.94 -19.66 70.95
CA ASN A 8 104.74 -18.92 71.92
C ASN A 8 106.23 -19.26 71.75
N SER A 9 106.88 -18.57 70.81
CA SER A 9 108.31 -18.68 70.50
C SER A 9 108.85 -17.29 70.16
N ASN A 10 110.06 -16.98 70.60
CA ASN A 10 110.75 -15.72 70.34
C ASN A 10 110.91 -15.39 68.83
N ASP A 11 110.81 -16.41 67.97
CA ASP A 11 110.86 -16.28 66.50
C ASP A 11 109.48 -15.98 65.87
N PHE A 12 108.40 -16.09 66.65
CA PHE A 12 107.00 -15.96 66.22
C PHE A 12 106.24 -14.81 66.91
N GLU A 13 106.89 -14.03 67.79
CA GLU A 13 106.33 -12.85 68.45
C GLU A 13 106.42 -11.56 67.59
N PRO A 14 105.35 -10.75 67.48
CA PRO A 14 105.40 -9.49 66.75
C PRO A 14 106.01 -8.36 67.62
N ALA A 15 107.33 -8.23 67.61
CA ALA A 15 108.02 -7.04 68.12
C ALA A 15 108.37 -6.09 66.96
N THR A 16 108.13 -4.80 67.14
CA THR A 16 108.18 -3.69 66.17
C THR A 16 109.52 -3.46 65.45
N GLU A 17 110.53 -4.31 65.65
CA GLU A 17 111.86 -4.21 65.03
C GLU A 17 112.39 -5.54 64.45
N ARG A 18 111.62 -6.64 64.51
CA ARG A 18 111.97 -7.91 63.83
C ARG A 18 111.10 -8.08 62.58
N THR A 19 111.60 -7.59 61.46
CA THR A 19 110.96 -7.67 60.15
C THR A 19 110.95 -9.11 59.60
N SER A 20 109.74 -9.61 59.37
CA SER A 20 109.36 -10.78 58.56
C SER A 20 109.88 -12.17 58.98
N LEU A 21 108.94 -13.03 59.43
CA LEU A 21 109.09 -14.49 59.33
C LEU A 21 109.55 -14.84 57.89
N TYR A 22 110.75 -15.41 57.73
CA TYR A 22 111.31 -15.81 56.43
C TYR A 22 110.58 -17.05 55.87
N LEU A 23 109.31 -16.91 55.50
CA LEU A 23 108.45 -17.97 54.97
C LEU A 23 108.44 -17.97 53.44
N LYS A 24 109.63 -17.85 52.84
CA LYS A 24 109.85 -18.11 51.40
C LYS A 24 109.90 -19.62 51.15
N LYS A 25 110.17 -20.07 49.92
CA LYS A 25 110.32 -21.49 49.57
C LYS A 25 111.18 -22.26 50.60
N LYS A 26 110.83 -23.52 50.93
CA LYS A 26 111.67 -24.34 51.83
C LYS A 26 113.04 -24.45 51.17
N ARG A 27 114.09 -24.07 51.88
CA ARG A 27 115.46 -24.27 51.41
C ARG A 27 116.22 -25.07 52.45
N PHE A 28 116.92 -26.07 51.95
CA PHE A 28 117.97 -26.77 52.67
C PHE A 28 119.23 -26.65 51.83
N GLU A 29 120.37 -26.65 52.50
CA GLU A 29 121.67 -26.82 51.87
C GLU A 29 122.14 -28.23 52.19
N ILE A 30 122.67 -28.92 51.19
CA ILE A 30 123.41 -30.16 51.43
C ILE A 30 124.82 -29.74 51.79
N ARG A 31 125.26 -30.06 53.00
CA ARG A 31 126.65 -29.87 53.42
C ARG A 31 127.19 -31.18 53.95
N THR A 32 128.44 -31.46 53.65
CA THR A 32 129.15 -32.57 54.27
C THR A 32 129.36 -32.23 55.74
N ASN A 33 128.84 -33.06 56.63
CA ASN A 33 129.08 -32.92 58.06
C ASN A 33 130.55 -33.22 58.33
N GLU A 34 131.29 -32.23 58.84
CA GLU A 34 132.73 -32.32 59.06
C GLU A 34 133.12 -33.41 60.09
N GLU A 35 132.17 -33.91 60.89
CA GLU A 35 132.40 -34.98 61.88
C GLU A 35 132.08 -36.39 61.33
N THR A 36 131.12 -36.53 60.42
CA THR A 36 130.65 -37.84 59.91
C THR A 36 131.06 -38.11 58.46
N ASP A 37 131.53 -37.09 57.74
CA ASP A 37 131.87 -37.10 56.31
C ASP A 37 130.69 -37.50 55.39
N GLU A 38 129.46 -37.44 55.94
CA GLU A 38 128.22 -37.72 55.23
C GLU A 38 127.57 -36.40 54.76
N GLU A 39 126.93 -36.45 53.59
CA GLU A 39 126.09 -35.34 53.12
C GLU A 39 124.81 -35.25 53.95
N GLU A 40 124.72 -34.21 54.78
CA GLU A 40 123.55 -33.93 55.60
C GLU A 40 122.76 -32.73 55.07
N GLN A 41 121.43 -32.77 55.24
CA GLN A 41 120.55 -31.65 54.90
C GLN A 41 120.51 -30.64 56.05
N PHE A 42 121.11 -29.46 55.83
CA PHE A 42 121.05 -28.34 56.75
C PHE A 42 119.89 -27.42 56.37
N TYR A 43 118.87 -27.36 57.23
CA TYR A 43 117.76 -26.44 57.04
C TYR A 43 118.20 -24.99 57.23
N LEU A 44 118.01 -24.16 56.21
CA LEU A 44 118.11 -22.71 56.37
C LEU A 44 116.96 -22.20 57.25
N GLN A 45 117.04 -20.95 57.70
CA GLN A 45 116.05 -20.35 58.62
C GLN A 45 114.59 -20.52 58.11
N SER A 46 114.36 -20.44 56.79
CA SER A 46 113.03 -20.73 56.22
C SER A 46 112.60 -22.19 56.37
N GLY A 47 113.53 -23.14 56.24
CA GLY A 47 113.29 -24.57 56.45
C GLY A 47 112.95 -24.94 57.89
N ILE A 48 113.63 -24.32 58.87
CA ILE A 48 113.33 -24.49 60.30
C ILE A 48 111.92 -23.95 60.61
N ASN A 49 111.61 -22.73 60.17
CA ASN A 49 110.30 -22.11 60.37
C ASN A 49 109.16 -22.95 59.75
N TRP A 50 109.35 -23.49 58.54
CA TRP A 50 108.38 -24.39 57.92
C TRP A 50 108.21 -25.70 58.69
N SER A 51 109.28 -26.28 59.24
CA SER A 51 109.19 -27.52 60.01
C SER A 51 108.38 -27.33 61.29
N ILE A 52 108.49 -26.16 61.94
CA ILE A 52 107.66 -25.78 63.10
C ILE A 52 106.18 -25.66 62.67
N PHE A 53 105.90 -24.94 61.57
CA PHE A 53 104.54 -24.81 61.05
C PHE A 53 103.93 -26.16 60.66
N GLU A 54 104.67 -27.02 59.95
CA GLU A 54 104.23 -28.37 59.57
C GLU A 54 103.91 -29.23 60.80
N ARG A 55 104.77 -29.21 61.83
CA ARG A 55 104.49 -29.94 63.08
C ARG A 55 103.26 -29.40 63.80
N SER A 56 103.08 -28.08 63.80
CA SER A 56 101.93 -27.44 64.44
C SER A 56 100.58 -27.82 63.82
N LEU A 57 100.55 -28.24 62.54
CA LEU A 57 99.33 -28.78 61.90
C LEU A 57 98.78 -30.00 62.66
N SER A 58 99.65 -30.98 62.94
CA SER A 58 99.26 -32.22 63.63
C SER A 58 98.83 -31.98 65.09
N LEU A 59 99.46 -31.02 65.75
CA LEU A 59 99.08 -30.62 67.11
C LEU A 59 97.71 -29.92 67.10
N TYR A 60 97.48 -29.04 66.13
CA TYR A 60 96.20 -28.36 65.98
C TYR A 60 95.06 -29.34 65.70
N GLU A 61 95.28 -30.33 64.83
CA GLU A 61 94.31 -31.41 64.60
C GLU A 61 93.96 -32.15 65.89
N SER A 62 94.96 -32.50 66.71
CA SER A 62 94.72 -33.17 68.01
C SER A 62 93.89 -32.31 68.97
N VAL A 63 94.08 -30.98 68.94
CA VAL A 63 93.28 -30.04 69.74
C VAL A 63 91.83 -29.98 69.22
N VAL A 64 91.65 -29.92 67.91
CA VAL A 64 90.32 -29.93 67.28
C VAL A 64 89.56 -31.21 67.64
N ASP A 65 90.19 -32.37 67.53
CA ASP A 65 89.60 -33.67 67.87
C ASP A 65 89.20 -33.71 69.34
N TYR A 66 90.09 -33.29 70.25
CA TYR A 66 89.77 -33.19 71.68
C TYR A 66 88.54 -32.30 71.94
N LEU A 67 88.43 -31.15 71.28
CA LEU A 67 87.30 -30.24 71.47
C LEU A 67 85.99 -30.82 70.91
N ILE A 68 86.05 -31.58 69.82
CA ILE A 68 84.89 -32.26 69.24
C ILE A 68 84.41 -33.37 70.18
N ASP A 69 85.33 -34.24 70.64
CA ASP A 69 85.04 -35.41 71.47
C ASP A 69 84.48 -35.05 72.85
N ASN A 70 84.87 -33.89 73.39
CA ASN A 70 84.38 -33.38 74.67
C ASN A 70 83.13 -32.48 74.54
N GLY A 71 82.52 -32.38 73.35
CA GLY A 71 81.22 -31.72 73.18
C GLY A 71 81.25 -30.19 73.25
N TYR A 72 82.41 -29.55 73.02
CA TYR A 72 82.50 -28.08 73.00
C TYR A 72 81.69 -27.49 71.84
N ASN A 73 81.05 -26.33 72.07
CA ASN A 73 80.20 -25.62 71.10
C ASN A 73 80.92 -24.42 70.45
N LYS A 74 80.22 -23.66 69.58
CA LYS A 74 80.77 -22.49 68.87
C LYS A 74 82.08 -22.78 68.12
N ARG A 75 82.09 -23.94 67.44
CA ARG A 75 83.27 -24.52 66.77
C ARG A 75 83.74 -23.69 65.58
N TYR A 76 82.95 -22.73 65.10
CA TYR A 76 83.39 -21.71 64.13
C TYR A 76 84.64 -20.94 64.60
N ASN A 77 84.90 -20.84 65.90
CA ASN A 77 86.13 -20.20 66.39
C ASN A 77 87.42 -20.95 65.98
N LEU A 78 87.33 -22.25 65.68
CA LEU A 78 88.46 -23.08 65.24
C LEU A 78 88.91 -22.78 63.81
N ILE A 79 88.16 -21.95 63.09
CA ILE A 79 88.49 -21.56 61.72
C ILE A 79 88.90 -20.09 61.63
N ASN A 80 88.97 -19.39 62.77
CA ASN A 80 89.42 -18.01 62.86
C ASN A 80 90.85 -17.86 62.33
N GLY A 81 91.11 -16.78 61.58
CA GLY A 81 92.42 -16.50 61.01
C GLY A 81 92.78 -17.32 59.76
N LEU A 82 91.93 -18.28 59.35
CA LEU A 82 92.14 -19.07 58.14
C LEU A 82 91.53 -18.46 56.89
N GLY A 83 90.63 -17.49 57.00
CA GLY A 83 89.87 -16.94 55.87
C GLY A 83 90.64 -16.00 54.94
N ASN A 84 91.56 -15.18 55.47
CA ASN A 84 92.36 -14.22 54.69
C ASN A 84 93.83 -14.21 55.12
N ILE A 85 94.75 -14.18 54.15
CA ILE A 85 96.18 -13.97 54.39
C ILE A 85 96.46 -12.46 54.40
N LEU A 86 97.07 -11.95 55.47
CA LEU A 86 97.29 -10.51 55.76
C LEU A 86 97.64 -9.67 54.52
N ASN A 87 96.93 -8.57 54.30
CA ASN A 87 97.35 -7.51 53.40
C ASN A 87 98.24 -6.51 54.15
N GLY A 88 99.51 -6.40 53.75
CA GLY A 88 100.39 -5.31 54.17
C GLY A 88 101.69 -5.68 54.89
N ALA A 89 101.91 -6.94 55.30
CA ALA A 89 103.12 -7.31 56.06
C ALA A 89 104.06 -8.33 55.36
N TRP A 90 103.59 -9.07 54.36
CA TRP A 90 104.34 -10.13 53.68
C TRP A 90 104.37 -9.94 52.16
N GLY A 91 105.51 -10.26 51.55
CA GLY A 91 105.66 -10.30 50.09
C GLY A 91 104.83 -11.41 49.45
N VAL A 92 104.60 -11.33 48.13
CA VAL A 92 103.68 -12.25 47.45
C VAL A 92 104.11 -13.72 47.53
N GLU A 93 105.41 -14.00 47.35
CA GLU A 93 105.97 -15.35 47.49
C GLU A 93 105.67 -15.95 48.88
N THR A 94 105.80 -15.15 49.94
CA THR A 94 105.54 -15.55 51.32
C THR A 94 104.06 -15.88 51.53
N LYS A 95 103.16 -15.09 50.94
CA LYS A 95 101.71 -15.35 50.99
C LYS A 95 101.35 -16.65 50.27
N ASN A 96 101.91 -16.89 49.08
CA ASN A 96 101.66 -18.12 48.30
C ASN A 96 102.19 -19.36 49.03
N CYS A 97 103.39 -19.30 49.61
CA CYS A 97 103.96 -20.42 50.39
C CYS A 97 103.12 -20.72 51.64
N LEU A 98 102.67 -19.69 52.38
CA LEU A 98 101.80 -19.87 53.54
C LEU A 98 100.41 -20.38 53.19
N ALA A 99 99.83 -19.92 52.09
CA ALA A 99 98.60 -20.48 51.56
C ALA A 99 98.76 -21.98 51.32
N SER A 100 99.75 -22.37 50.49
CA SER A 100 99.93 -23.75 50.04
C SER A 100 100.27 -24.74 51.15
N ARG A 101 101.18 -24.36 52.07
CA ARG A 101 101.77 -25.31 53.03
C ARG A 101 101.17 -25.27 54.43
N PHE A 102 100.41 -24.22 54.77
CA PHE A 102 99.89 -24.07 56.13
C PHE A 102 98.38 -23.80 56.15
N ILE A 103 97.91 -22.76 55.47
CA ILE A 103 96.50 -22.38 55.51
C ILE A 103 95.62 -23.42 54.80
N LEU A 104 95.96 -23.81 53.57
CA LEU A 104 95.16 -24.80 52.82
C LEU A 104 95.17 -26.19 53.49
N PRO A 105 96.30 -26.72 54.02
CA PRO A 105 96.28 -27.96 54.80
C PRO A 105 95.41 -27.90 56.06
N LEU A 106 95.45 -26.81 56.83
CA LEU A 106 94.55 -26.63 57.98
C LEU A 106 93.09 -26.62 57.54
N ARG A 107 92.78 -25.85 56.48
CA ARG A 107 91.45 -25.80 55.87
C ARG A 107 90.98 -27.20 55.47
N ASN A 108 91.81 -27.98 54.77
CA ASN A 108 91.49 -29.32 54.31
C ASN A 108 91.24 -30.32 55.45
N MET A 109 91.98 -30.21 56.56
CA MET A 109 91.70 -31.01 57.75
C MET A 109 90.36 -30.60 58.37
N LEU A 110 90.16 -29.30 58.61
CA LEU A 110 88.98 -28.77 59.30
C LEU A 110 87.68 -29.02 58.55
N VAL A 111 87.67 -28.94 57.22
CA VAL A 111 86.44 -29.17 56.45
C VAL A 111 85.92 -30.59 56.59
N GLN A 112 86.75 -31.59 56.92
CA GLN A 112 86.33 -32.97 57.13
C GLN A 112 85.79 -33.23 58.55
N LYS A 113 86.02 -32.32 59.50
CA LYS A 113 85.62 -32.48 60.90
C LYS A 113 84.18 -31.98 61.11
N ASN A 114 83.45 -32.60 62.06
CA ASN A 114 82.07 -32.22 62.40
C ASN A 114 82.01 -30.91 63.20
N LEU A 115 82.15 -29.78 62.50
CA LEU A 115 82.27 -28.46 63.11
C LEU A 115 80.98 -27.63 63.07
N VAL A 116 80.14 -27.82 62.06
CA VAL A 116 79.01 -26.94 61.79
C VAL A 116 77.77 -27.46 62.50
N LYS A 117 77.14 -26.67 63.35
CA LYS A 117 75.88 -27.05 63.98
C LYS A 117 74.72 -26.87 62.98
N THR A 118 73.98 -27.93 62.71
CA THR A 118 72.70 -27.93 61.96
C THR A 118 71.56 -28.37 62.88
N SER A 119 70.32 -28.39 62.36
CA SER A 119 69.15 -28.89 63.09
C SER A 119 69.24 -30.39 63.47
N GLU A 120 70.00 -31.18 62.72
CA GLU A 120 70.24 -32.61 62.97
C GLU A 120 71.51 -32.89 63.81
N GLY A 121 72.25 -31.85 64.20
CA GLY A 121 73.48 -31.96 64.99
C GLY A 121 74.72 -31.43 64.26
N TYR A 122 75.90 -31.85 64.69
CA TYR A 122 77.16 -31.35 64.13
C TYR A 122 77.57 -32.10 62.85
N ARG A 123 77.84 -31.36 61.77
CA ARG A 123 78.24 -31.88 60.46
C ARG A 123 79.52 -31.23 59.95
N SER A 124 80.14 -31.86 58.97
CA SER A 124 81.35 -31.39 58.32
C SER A 124 81.07 -30.31 57.26
N ILE A 125 81.99 -29.35 57.07
CA ILE A 125 81.85 -28.31 56.03
C ILE A 125 81.89 -28.93 54.62
N ASN A 126 82.63 -30.03 54.46
CA ASN A 126 82.71 -30.80 53.22
C ASN A 126 81.48 -31.69 52.96
N SER A 127 80.56 -31.81 53.94
CA SER A 127 79.24 -32.38 53.67
C SER A 127 78.36 -31.38 52.92
N ASP A 128 77.14 -31.76 52.55
CA ASP A 128 76.24 -30.89 51.77
C ASP A 128 75.76 -29.62 52.50
N VAL A 129 76.32 -29.30 53.66
CA VAL A 129 75.99 -28.12 54.47
C VAL A 129 76.21 -26.82 53.68
N LYS A 130 75.26 -25.90 53.79
CA LYS A 130 75.28 -24.58 53.16
C LYS A 130 75.17 -23.46 54.20
N PHE A 131 75.68 -22.29 53.82
CA PHE A 131 75.71 -21.09 54.66
C PHE A 131 75.04 -19.94 53.93
N VAL A 132 74.13 -19.24 54.58
CA VAL A 132 73.35 -18.16 53.96
C VAL A 132 74.17 -16.88 54.02
N GLU A 133 74.55 -16.32 52.87
CA GLU A 133 75.32 -15.08 52.80
C GLU A 133 74.45 -13.97 52.24
N CYS A 134 74.21 -12.96 53.07
CA CYS A 134 73.38 -11.80 52.78
C CYS A 134 74.26 -10.54 52.70
N SER A 135 73.83 -9.53 51.93
CA SER A 135 74.50 -8.23 51.95
C SER A 135 74.19 -7.51 53.26
N LYS A 136 75.04 -6.56 53.70
CA LYS A 136 74.90 -5.90 55.01
C LYS A 136 73.59 -5.14 55.19
N ASP A 137 72.94 -4.76 54.10
CA ASP A 137 71.74 -3.92 54.09
C ASP A 137 70.44 -4.74 53.94
N CYS A 138 70.54 -6.06 53.99
CA CYS A 138 69.44 -6.99 53.74
C CYS A 138 69.07 -7.76 55.01
N ASP A 139 67.81 -8.16 55.14
CA ASP A 139 67.36 -8.98 56.26
C ASP A 139 67.90 -10.41 56.12
N LEU A 140 68.75 -10.83 57.06
CA LEU A 140 69.31 -12.19 57.05
C LEU A 140 68.29 -13.23 57.47
N HIS A 141 67.41 -12.90 58.43
CA HIS A 141 66.46 -13.85 59.01
C HIS A 141 65.46 -14.31 57.95
N ASP A 142 64.88 -13.36 57.23
CA ASP A 142 63.92 -13.66 56.17
C ASP A 142 64.56 -14.50 55.05
N PHE A 143 65.79 -14.15 54.64
CA PHE A 143 66.51 -14.93 53.61
C PHE A 143 66.91 -16.32 54.11
N TYR A 144 67.24 -16.44 55.40
CA TYR A 144 67.54 -17.71 56.03
C TYR A 144 66.33 -18.64 56.01
N GLU A 145 65.15 -18.15 56.40
CA GLU A 145 63.91 -18.94 56.36
C GLU A 145 63.52 -19.32 54.92
N ILE A 146 63.76 -18.46 53.93
CA ILE A 146 63.62 -18.80 52.50
C ILE A 146 64.57 -19.93 52.10
N CYS A 147 65.84 -19.87 52.50
CA CYS A 147 66.82 -20.91 52.18
C CYS A 147 66.54 -22.23 52.90
N LYS A 148 65.95 -22.17 54.09
CA LYS A 148 65.63 -23.33 54.94
C LYS A 148 64.61 -24.24 54.29
N THR A 149 63.65 -23.71 53.55
CA THR A 149 62.70 -24.55 52.80
C THR A 149 63.34 -25.19 51.55
N ILE A 150 64.48 -24.71 51.06
CA ILE A 150 65.19 -25.35 49.93
C ILE A 150 66.17 -26.41 50.44
N TYR A 151 66.94 -26.08 51.47
CA TYR A 151 68.08 -26.89 51.92
C TYR A 151 67.82 -27.66 53.21
N GLY A 152 66.76 -27.35 53.95
CA GLY A 152 66.32 -28.02 55.17
C GLY A 152 67.44 -28.14 56.20
N ASN A 153 67.67 -29.37 56.66
CA ASN A 153 68.67 -29.71 57.68
C ASN A 153 70.13 -29.60 57.20
N ASN A 154 70.34 -29.24 55.93
CA ASN A 154 71.65 -28.93 55.38
C ASN A 154 72.06 -27.46 55.59
N LEU A 155 71.29 -26.63 56.29
CA LEU A 155 71.76 -25.30 56.68
C LEU A 155 72.51 -25.33 58.01
N ALA A 156 73.56 -24.51 58.12
CA ALA A 156 74.08 -24.11 59.42
C ALA A 156 72.96 -23.39 60.20
N ILE A 157 72.81 -23.63 61.51
CA ILE A 157 71.80 -22.92 62.30
C ILE A 157 72.01 -21.40 62.20
N GLU A 158 70.91 -20.65 62.18
CA GLU A 158 70.91 -19.20 61.99
C GLU A 158 71.87 -18.47 62.94
N ASP A 159 71.80 -18.81 64.24
CA ASP A 159 72.65 -18.25 65.31
C ASP A 159 74.17 -18.34 65.04
N GLU A 160 74.61 -19.39 64.33
CA GLU A 160 76.02 -19.59 63.99
C GLU A 160 76.36 -19.10 62.56
N ASN A 161 75.37 -18.95 61.68
CA ASN A 161 75.55 -18.70 60.26
C ASN A 161 76.36 -17.42 59.97
N GLU A 162 76.04 -16.30 60.62
CA GLU A 162 76.79 -15.05 60.46
C GLU A 162 78.27 -15.21 60.81
N ASN A 163 78.58 -15.97 61.86
CA ASN A 163 79.95 -16.18 62.30
C ASN A 163 80.75 -16.97 61.27
N TRP A 164 80.15 -17.97 60.62
CA TRP A 164 80.78 -18.72 59.55
C TRP A 164 81.05 -17.86 58.31
N VAL A 165 80.08 -17.04 57.90
CA VAL A 165 80.18 -16.18 56.72
C VAL A 165 81.15 -15.00 56.95
N ALA A 166 81.16 -14.40 58.14
CA ALA A 166 82.01 -13.27 58.50
C ALA A 166 83.52 -13.54 58.36
N LEU A 167 83.90 -14.82 58.38
CA LEU A 167 85.30 -15.25 58.27
C LEU A 167 85.86 -15.16 56.86
N LYS A 168 85.02 -14.92 55.84
CA LYS A 168 85.42 -14.68 54.44
C LYS A 168 86.35 -15.77 53.88
N TRP A 169 86.10 -17.02 54.24
CA TRP A 169 86.87 -18.15 53.74
C TRP A 169 86.49 -18.47 52.29
N GLY A 170 87.12 -17.74 51.35
CA GLY A 170 87.06 -17.97 49.90
C GLY A 170 88.25 -18.79 49.38
N ARG A 171 88.24 -19.10 48.07
CA ARG A 171 89.39 -19.73 47.39
C ARG A 171 90.58 -18.78 47.39
N PHE A 172 91.76 -19.29 47.69
CA PHE A 172 92.99 -18.52 47.63
C PHE A 172 93.46 -18.37 46.17
N THR A 173 93.76 -17.16 45.72
CA THR A 173 94.30 -16.91 44.38
C THR A 173 95.82 -16.91 44.41
N PHE A 174 96.44 -17.92 43.78
CA PHE A 174 97.90 -17.97 43.58
C PHE A 174 98.32 -17.11 42.38
N GLU A 175 99.57 -16.63 42.38
CA GLU A 175 100.17 -16.05 41.16
C GLU A 175 100.40 -17.14 40.10
N THR A 176 100.30 -16.74 38.82
CA THR A 176 100.28 -17.64 37.65
C THR A 176 101.47 -18.61 37.61
N ASP A 177 102.64 -18.16 38.07
CA ASP A 177 103.93 -18.87 37.98
C ASP A 177 104.36 -19.57 39.29
N PHE A 178 103.49 -19.63 40.31
CA PHE A 178 103.82 -20.30 41.57
C PHE A 178 103.75 -21.83 41.42
N ASP A 179 104.91 -22.50 41.56
CA ASP A 179 105.07 -23.93 41.27
C ASP A 179 104.56 -24.88 42.36
N GLU A 180 104.41 -24.40 43.59
CA GLU A 180 103.87 -25.19 44.71
C GLU A 180 102.36 -24.93 44.94
N LYS A 181 101.63 -24.43 43.95
CA LYS A 181 100.19 -24.22 44.09
C LYS A 181 99.47 -25.53 44.35
N LYS A 182 98.55 -25.53 45.32
CA LYS A 182 97.69 -26.68 45.58
C LYS A 182 96.65 -26.85 44.46
N PRO A 183 96.24 -28.09 44.14
CA PRO A 183 95.15 -28.32 43.20
C PRO A 183 93.86 -27.66 43.72
N GLU A 184 92.94 -27.31 42.82
CA GLU A 184 91.69 -26.63 43.21
C GLU A 184 90.86 -27.44 44.21
N SER A 185 90.92 -28.78 44.16
CA SER A 185 90.26 -29.67 45.12
C SER A 185 90.73 -29.49 46.57
N GLU A 186 91.94 -28.95 46.77
CA GLU A 186 92.53 -28.64 48.08
C GLU A 186 92.39 -27.15 48.45
N ASN A 187 91.76 -26.35 47.59
CA ASN A 187 91.55 -24.90 47.77
C ASN A 187 90.06 -24.60 47.94
N LEU A 188 89.47 -25.22 48.97
CA LEU A 188 88.04 -25.16 49.23
C LEU A 188 87.63 -23.81 49.83
N ALA A 189 86.42 -23.37 49.47
CA ALA A 189 85.73 -22.21 50.02
C ALA A 189 84.50 -22.66 50.80
N ILE A 190 84.04 -21.84 51.73
CA ILE A 190 82.76 -22.08 52.40
C ILE A 190 81.64 -22.07 51.34
N PRO A 191 80.80 -23.12 51.28
CA PRO A 191 79.71 -23.20 50.31
C PRO A 191 78.57 -22.26 50.68
N THR A 192 78.70 -20.98 50.31
CA THR A 192 77.65 -19.99 50.59
C THR A 192 76.49 -20.08 49.59
N VAL A 193 75.33 -19.64 50.05
CA VAL A 193 74.08 -19.46 49.28
C VAL A 193 73.80 -17.97 49.28
N LYS A 194 73.75 -17.40 48.09
CA LYS A 194 73.41 -16.00 47.81
C LYS A 194 72.13 -15.97 46.98
N TYR A 195 71.60 -14.77 46.78
CA TYR A 195 70.52 -14.50 45.83
C TYR A 195 70.65 -15.28 44.51
N ASP A 196 71.77 -15.15 43.79
CA ASP A 196 71.98 -15.78 42.47
C ASP A 196 71.80 -17.32 42.50
N LYS A 197 72.07 -17.96 43.64
CA LYS A 197 71.97 -19.41 43.79
C LYS A 197 70.54 -19.86 44.06
N VAL A 198 69.76 -19.07 44.80
CA VAL A 198 68.32 -19.29 45.01
C VAL A 198 67.57 -18.98 43.71
N ALA A 199 67.91 -17.88 43.04
CA ALA A 199 67.36 -17.54 41.73
C ALA A 199 67.62 -18.67 40.72
N LYS A 200 68.87 -19.15 40.62
CA LYS A 200 69.21 -20.29 39.77
C LYS A 200 68.46 -21.57 40.13
N TYR A 201 68.25 -21.85 41.42
CA TYR A 201 67.46 -23.01 41.85
C TYR A 201 66.02 -22.97 41.29
N ILE A 202 65.41 -21.78 41.28
CA ILE A 202 64.08 -21.56 40.71
C ILE A 202 64.13 -21.66 39.18
N GLU A 203 65.13 -21.07 38.52
CA GLU A 203 65.30 -21.17 37.06
C GLU A 203 65.47 -22.63 36.60
N ASP A 204 66.30 -23.40 37.31
CA ASP A 204 66.57 -24.82 37.02
C ASP A 204 65.30 -25.68 37.16
N ALA A 205 64.33 -25.26 38.00
CA ALA A 205 63.03 -25.90 38.08
C ALA A 205 62.17 -25.69 36.82
N THR A 206 62.42 -24.64 36.04
CA THR A 206 61.72 -24.25 34.79
C THR A 206 60.23 -23.87 34.93
N CYS A 207 59.49 -24.48 35.85
CA CYS A 207 58.11 -24.16 36.17
C CYS A 207 57.80 -24.43 37.65
N LEU A 208 56.69 -23.87 38.11
CA LEU A 208 56.23 -23.94 39.51
C LEU A 208 55.98 -25.38 39.97
N ASP A 209 55.43 -26.23 39.11
CA ASP A 209 55.15 -27.64 39.45
C ASP A 209 56.43 -28.39 39.82
N ASN A 210 57.53 -28.09 39.13
CA ASN A 210 58.84 -28.69 39.36
C ASN A 210 59.65 -28.04 40.49
N LEU A 211 59.18 -26.91 41.05
CA LEU A 211 59.84 -26.28 42.19
C LEU A 211 59.61 -27.12 43.45
N ILE A 212 60.66 -27.77 43.93
CA ILE A 212 60.62 -28.63 45.12
C ILE A 212 60.93 -27.78 46.36
N LEU A 213 60.02 -27.76 47.33
CA LEU A 213 60.20 -27.06 48.59
C LEU A 213 59.94 -28.01 49.76
N ILE A 214 60.77 -27.92 50.79
CA ILE A 214 60.63 -28.58 52.08
C ILE A 214 59.71 -27.69 52.94
N ILE A 215 58.41 -27.92 52.83
CA ILE A 215 57.39 -27.18 53.58
C ILE A 215 56.87 -28.09 54.69
N GLU A 216 56.94 -27.65 55.94
CA GLU A 216 56.38 -28.38 57.06
C GLU A 216 54.86 -28.44 56.93
N ASN A 217 54.28 -29.64 57.11
CA ASN A 217 52.83 -29.77 57.17
C ASN A 217 52.36 -29.24 58.52
N ASP A 218 51.63 -28.12 58.52
CA ASP A 218 50.81 -27.74 59.68
C ASP A 218 49.98 -28.96 60.11
N SER A 219 50.12 -29.35 61.37
CA SER A 219 49.50 -30.54 61.95
C SER A 219 47.97 -30.44 62.08
N ASP A 220 47.37 -29.33 61.66
CA ASP A 220 45.95 -29.01 61.80
C ASP A 220 45.14 -29.17 60.49
N ILE A 221 45.69 -29.83 59.47
CA ILE A 221 44.99 -30.02 58.20
C ILE A 221 44.10 -31.28 58.25
N ASP A 222 42.79 -31.07 58.21
CA ASP A 222 41.75 -32.10 58.10
C ASP A 222 41.89 -32.82 56.74
N THR A 223 42.26 -34.11 56.77
CA THR A 223 42.75 -34.86 55.60
C THR A 223 41.62 -35.49 54.81
N ASN A 224 40.87 -34.67 54.07
CA ASN A 224 39.84 -35.13 53.13
C ASN A 224 39.86 -34.35 51.79
N PHE A 225 41.03 -33.91 51.35
CA PHE A 225 41.18 -33.30 50.02
C PHE A 225 41.18 -34.36 48.92
N ASP A 226 40.47 -34.08 47.83
CA ASP A 226 40.67 -34.81 46.57
C ASP A 226 41.98 -34.39 45.87
N ALA A 227 42.32 -35.12 44.80
CA ALA A 227 43.59 -34.90 44.08
C ALA A 227 43.71 -33.50 43.47
N GLU A 228 42.59 -32.82 43.19
CA GLU A 228 42.57 -31.50 42.56
C GLU A 228 42.76 -30.40 43.62
N GLN A 229 42.08 -30.52 44.75
CA GLN A 229 42.25 -29.64 45.92
C GLN A 229 43.66 -29.72 46.50
N LEU A 230 44.27 -30.92 46.51
CA LEU A 230 45.68 -31.10 46.90
C LEU A 230 46.63 -30.31 45.98
N LYS A 231 46.38 -30.33 44.66
CA LYS A 231 47.21 -29.61 43.69
C LYS A 231 47.09 -28.09 43.85
N GLU A 232 45.88 -27.57 44.01
CA GLU A 232 45.66 -26.14 44.28
C GLU A 232 46.34 -25.68 45.57
N PHE A 233 46.24 -26.48 46.63
CA PHE A 233 46.88 -26.20 47.91
C PHE A 233 48.42 -26.17 47.81
N GLU A 234 49.02 -27.09 47.06
CA GLU A 234 50.46 -27.10 46.79
C GLU A 234 50.91 -25.87 45.99
N VAL A 235 50.16 -25.48 44.96
CA VAL A 235 50.44 -24.26 44.17
C VAL A 235 50.38 -23.02 45.05
N LEU A 236 49.36 -22.90 45.91
CA LEU A 236 49.22 -21.77 46.83
C LEU A 236 50.43 -21.65 47.77
N ARG A 237 50.89 -22.77 48.35
CA ARG A 237 52.06 -22.78 49.25
C ARG A 237 53.35 -22.37 48.53
N LYS A 238 53.57 -22.86 47.30
CA LYS A 238 54.72 -22.46 46.48
C LYS A 238 54.68 -20.99 46.11
N LEU A 239 53.50 -20.45 45.77
CA LEU A 239 53.30 -19.01 45.51
C LEU A 239 53.54 -18.15 46.75
N GLN A 240 53.04 -18.56 47.92
CA GLN A 240 53.34 -17.87 49.19
C GLN A 240 54.84 -17.80 49.46
N TRP A 241 55.55 -18.91 49.21
CA TRP A 241 57.00 -18.93 49.35
C TRP A 241 57.70 -17.99 48.34
N LEU A 242 57.29 -18.02 47.07
CA LEU A 242 57.83 -17.12 46.05
C LEU A 242 57.57 -15.65 46.38
N ASN A 243 56.37 -15.31 46.86
CA ASN A 243 56.03 -13.95 47.26
C ASN A 243 56.90 -13.45 48.41
N LYS A 244 57.19 -14.29 49.42
CA LYS A 244 58.16 -13.95 50.47
C LYS A 244 59.55 -13.70 49.90
N PHE A 245 59.98 -14.48 48.91
CA PHE A 245 61.25 -14.26 48.24
C PHE A 245 61.26 -12.96 47.43
N TYR A 246 60.20 -12.63 46.70
CA TYR A 246 60.07 -11.38 45.97
C TYR A 246 59.99 -10.15 46.89
N GLU A 247 59.27 -10.26 48.00
CA GLU A 247 59.23 -9.24 49.05
C GLU A 247 60.64 -8.96 49.59
N TRP A 248 61.35 -10.02 49.96
CA TRP A 248 62.72 -9.90 50.44
C TRP A 248 63.65 -9.27 49.41
N ILE A 249 63.55 -9.63 48.12
CA ILE A 249 64.30 -9.02 47.00
C ILE A 249 64.01 -7.51 46.92
N ALA A 250 62.73 -7.13 47.01
CA ALA A 250 62.28 -5.75 46.90
C ALA A 250 62.79 -4.89 48.08
N VAL A 251 62.66 -5.38 49.32
CA VAL A 251 63.18 -4.72 50.54
C VAL A 251 64.70 -4.60 50.47
N SER A 252 65.37 -5.65 50.00
CA SER A 252 66.82 -5.71 49.82
C SER A 252 67.36 -4.87 48.65
N LYS A 253 66.48 -4.21 47.88
CA LYS A 253 66.83 -3.37 46.71
C LYS A 253 67.73 -4.10 45.68
N ILE A 254 67.55 -5.41 45.53
CA ILE A 254 68.31 -6.21 44.57
C ILE A 254 67.79 -5.88 43.16
N THR A 255 68.62 -5.24 42.35
CA THR A 255 68.25 -4.80 40.99
C THR A 255 68.36 -5.91 39.93
N LYS A 256 68.88 -7.09 40.30
CA LYS A 256 69.18 -8.21 39.39
C LYS A 256 68.04 -9.23 39.23
N LEU A 257 66.82 -8.87 39.62
CA LEU A 257 65.67 -9.76 39.43
C LEU A 257 65.45 -10.09 37.95
N ALA A 258 65.59 -9.09 37.08
CA ALA A 258 65.45 -9.22 35.64
C ALA A 258 66.46 -10.18 34.99
N ASP A 259 67.63 -10.37 35.62
CA ASP A 259 68.72 -11.22 35.10
C ASP A 259 68.34 -12.71 35.14
N HIS A 260 67.26 -13.09 35.82
CA HIS A 260 66.83 -14.47 36.01
C HIS A 260 65.36 -14.72 35.59
N LYS A 261 65.09 -15.91 35.07
CA LYS A 261 63.74 -16.40 34.73
C LYS A 261 63.10 -17.10 35.92
N ILE A 262 62.59 -16.32 36.87
CA ILE A 262 62.07 -16.86 38.15
C ILE A 262 60.66 -16.43 38.50
N VAL A 263 59.97 -15.69 37.61
CA VAL A 263 58.60 -15.22 37.84
C VAL A 263 57.61 -16.05 37.02
N PRO A 264 56.65 -16.76 37.63
CA PRO A 264 55.77 -17.66 36.90
C PRO A 264 54.72 -16.92 36.07
N ASN A 265 54.48 -17.40 34.85
CA ASN A 265 53.30 -17.02 34.06
C ASN A 265 52.07 -17.85 34.48
N ARG A 266 50.89 -17.58 33.90
CA ARG A 266 49.65 -18.32 34.24
C ARG A 266 49.70 -19.81 33.93
N LEU A 267 50.59 -20.25 33.04
CA LEU A 267 50.87 -21.66 32.78
C LEU A 267 51.86 -22.28 33.80
N GLY A 268 52.35 -21.49 34.75
CA GLY A 268 53.31 -21.90 35.78
C GLY A 268 54.78 -21.89 35.33
N TYR A 269 55.10 -21.53 34.08
CA TYR A 269 56.49 -21.47 33.59
C TYR A 269 57.19 -20.22 34.10
N PHE A 270 58.42 -20.38 34.59
CA PHE A 270 59.21 -19.25 35.05
C PHE A 270 59.77 -18.43 33.88
N CYS A 271 59.51 -17.14 33.93
CA CYS A 271 59.78 -16.15 32.90
C CYS A 271 60.69 -15.03 33.44
N SER A 272 61.37 -14.33 32.54
CA SER A 272 62.16 -13.14 32.89
C SER A 272 61.26 -11.91 32.94
N THR A 273 61.65 -10.96 33.80
CA THR A 273 61.04 -9.62 33.90
C THR A 273 61.91 -8.54 33.25
N GLU A 274 62.89 -8.90 32.42
CA GLU A 274 63.75 -7.95 31.71
C GLU A 274 62.92 -7.04 30.79
N GLN A 275 63.35 -5.79 30.66
CA GLN A 275 62.69 -4.81 29.80
C GLN A 275 62.68 -5.30 28.34
N GLY A 276 61.49 -5.52 27.78
CA GLY A 276 61.31 -6.09 26.44
C GLY A 276 60.82 -7.54 26.42
N CYS A 277 60.73 -8.21 27.58
CA CYS A 277 60.05 -9.50 27.69
C CYS A 277 58.53 -9.37 27.54
N ASP A 278 57.91 -10.46 27.08
CA ASP A 278 56.47 -10.52 26.83
C ASP A 278 55.63 -10.75 28.09
N LEU A 279 56.22 -10.89 29.28
CA LEU A 279 55.48 -11.11 30.52
C LEU A 279 54.85 -9.80 31.02
N LYS A 280 53.54 -9.80 31.25
CA LYS A 280 52.75 -8.63 31.63
C LYS A 280 51.86 -8.90 32.84
N ASP A 281 51.54 -7.84 33.58
CA ASP A 281 50.52 -7.89 34.63
C ASP A 281 49.14 -7.59 34.02
N ALA A 282 48.14 -8.41 34.33
CA ALA A 282 46.76 -8.18 33.90
C ALA A 282 45.76 -8.41 35.05
N SER A 283 46.21 -8.20 36.28
CA SER A 283 45.39 -8.34 37.50
C SER A 283 44.15 -7.43 37.54
N ASP A 284 44.16 -6.31 36.80
CA ASP A 284 43.02 -5.40 36.67
C ASP A 284 41.94 -5.88 35.66
N ILE A 285 42.17 -7.02 34.98
CA ILE A 285 41.25 -7.58 33.98
C ILE A 285 40.59 -8.85 34.56
N PRO A 286 39.25 -8.91 34.65
CA PRO A 286 38.52 -10.08 35.14
C PRO A 286 38.84 -11.39 34.38
N THR A 287 38.89 -12.51 35.11
CA THR A 287 39.23 -13.85 34.57
C THR A 287 38.27 -14.31 33.46
N ASN A 288 36.98 -14.01 33.57
CA ASN A 288 35.97 -14.36 32.55
C ASN A 288 36.28 -13.76 31.16
N ILE A 289 36.97 -12.61 31.09
CA ILE A 289 37.40 -12.01 29.82
C ILE A 289 38.48 -12.87 29.16
N PHE A 290 39.38 -13.47 29.93
CA PHE A 290 40.41 -14.37 29.39
C PHE A 290 39.82 -15.71 28.94
N ASP A 291 38.85 -16.24 29.68
CA ASP A 291 38.12 -17.45 29.26
C ASP A 291 37.35 -17.20 27.96
N PHE A 292 36.73 -16.02 27.82
CA PHE A 292 36.16 -15.57 26.57
C PHE A 292 37.19 -15.47 25.44
N MET A 293 38.35 -14.86 25.70
CA MET A 293 39.43 -14.74 24.70
C MET A 293 39.90 -16.12 24.21
N LYS A 294 40.02 -17.12 25.09
CA LYS A 294 40.35 -18.49 24.71
C LYS A 294 39.30 -19.13 23.81
N ARG A 295 37.99 -18.89 24.04
CA ARG A 295 36.92 -19.31 23.12
C ARG A 295 37.01 -18.63 21.75
N MET A 296 37.60 -17.44 21.69
CA MET A 296 37.95 -16.74 20.45
C MET A 296 39.32 -17.16 19.88
N GLU A 297 39.94 -18.22 20.42
CA GLU A 297 41.27 -18.72 20.05
C GLU A 297 42.41 -17.72 20.30
N ILE A 298 42.26 -16.85 21.30
CA ILE A 298 43.28 -15.92 21.76
C ILE A 298 43.76 -16.37 23.14
N ASP A 299 44.97 -16.92 23.20
CA ASP A 299 45.58 -17.38 24.45
C ASP A 299 46.78 -16.51 24.86
N TRP A 300 46.62 -15.81 25.98
CA TRP A 300 47.64 -14.94 26.57
C TRP A 300 48.30 -15.56 27.81
N ASP A 301 47.93 -16.77 28.25
CA ASP A 301 48.38 -17.30 29.54
C ASP A 301 49.91 -17.44 29.64
N LYS A 302 50.58 -17.71 28.51
CA LYS A 302 52.04 -17.76 28.44
C LYS A 302 52.72 -16.40 28.67
N ASN A 303 51.99 -15.31 28.43
CA ASN A 303 52.46 -13.92 28.46
C ASN A 303 51.96 -13.15 29.70
N LEU A 304 51.09 -13.74 30.51
CA LEU A 304 50.51 -13.06 31.67
C LEU A 304 51.08 -13.62 32.98
N LEU A 305 51.29 -12.71 33.93
CA LEU A 305 51.69 -13.03 35.29
C LEU A 305 50.67 -13.99 35.94
N MET A 306 51.18 -15.01 36.63
CA MET A 306 50.35 -15.94 37.39
C MET A 306 49.53 -15.21 38.45
N GLU A 307 48.26 -15.58 38.61
CA GLU A 307 47.41 -15.01 39.66
C GLU A 307 47.98 -15.33 41.05
N GLY A 308 47.92 -14.36 41.97
CA GLY A 308 48.46 -14.49 43.32
C GLY A 308 49.93 -14.13 43.48
N VAL A 309 50.69 -13.85 42.41
CA VAL A 309 52.05 -13.30 42.51
C VAL A 309 52.00 -11.84 43.00
N GLN A 310 52.86 -11.52 43.96
CA GLN A 310 52.95 -10.22 44.63
C GLN A 310 54.38 -9.66 44.58
N HIS A 311 54.55 -8.39 44.92
CA HIS A 311 55.84 -7.69 45.01
C HIS A 311 56.66 -7.59 43.71
N ILE A 312 56.06 -7.94 42.57
CA ILE A 312 56.63 -7.78 41.23
C ILE A 312 55.96 -6.60 40.52
N THR A 313 56.75 -5.74 39.87
CA THR A 313 56.23 -4.65 39.03
C THR A 313 56.48 -4.96 37.55
N LEU A 314 55.42 -5.14 36.78
CA LEU A 314 55.46 -5.31 35.32
C LEU A 314 54.68 -4.19 34.62
N THR A 315 54.91 -4.04 33.32
CA THR A 315 53.99 -3.27 32.49
C THR A 315 52.62 -3.94 32.46
N LYS A 316 51.56 -3.17 32.66
CA LYS A 316 50.18 -3.68 32.68
C LYS A 316 49.59 -3.85 31.28
N GLU A 317 48.91 -4.96 31.05
CA GLU A 317 47.91 -5.08 29.99
C GLU A 317 46.63 -4.36 30.41
N THR A 318 45.97 -3.74 29.45
CA THR A 318 44.73 -2.99 29.69
C THR A 318 43.55 -3.63 28.98
N LYS A 319 42.34 -3.31 29.42
CA LYS A 319 41.11 -3.68 28.70
C LYS A 319 41.14 -3.19 27.24
N ASP A 320 41.84 -2.10 26.92
CA ASP A 320 42.00 -1.60 25.54
C ASP A 320 42.89 -2.51 24.68
N ASN A 321 43.94 -3.10 25.26
CA ASN A 321 44.75 -4.11 24.57
C ASN A 321 43.90 -5.35 24.21
N VAL A 322 43.03 -5.78 25.14
CA VAL A 322 42.08 -6.89 24.92
C VAL A 322 41.10 -6.55 23.80
N VAL A 323 40.52 -5.35 23.81
CA VAL A 323 39.62 -4.87 22.73
C VAL A 323 40.33 -4.95 21.37
N VAL A 324 41.57 -4.48 21.27
CA VAL A 324 42.36 -4.54 20.02
C VAL A 324 42.59 -5.98 19.56
N ALA A 325 42.94 -6.89 20.47
CA ALA A 325 43.17 -8.29 20.14
C ALA A 325 41.90 -8.98 19.61
N ILE A 326 40.77 -8.76 20.29
CA ILE A 326 39.47 -9.29 19.85
C ILE A 326 39.07 -8.69 18.50
N LYS A 327 39.25 -7.39 18.29
CA LYS A 327 38.95 -6.72 17.01
C LYS A 327 39.80 -7.30 15.88
N ASN A 328 41.10 -7.48 16.09
CA ASN A 328 41.99 -8.09 15.09
C ASN A 328 41.57 -9.52 14.77
N ARG A 329 41.30 -10.34 15.79
CA ARG A 329 40.86 -11.73 15.59
C ARG A 329 39.52 -11.81 14.88
N SER A 330 38.55 -10.99 15.29
CA SER A 330 37.24 -10.94 14.63
C SER A 330 37.37 -10.53 13.16
N LYS A 331 38.28 -9.60 12.85
CA LYS A 331 38.58 -9.19 11.48
C LYS A 331 39.19 -10.34 10.67
N GLU A 332 40.18 -11.05 11.21
CA GLU A 332 40.77 -12.23 10.56
C GLU A 332 39.70 -13.27 10.20
N ILE A 333 38.75 -13.53 11.11
CA ILE A 333 37.66 -14.49 10.85
C ILE A 333 36.73 -13.99 9.74
N ARG A 334 36.35 -12.70 9.75
CA ARG A 334 35.46 -12.12 8.72
C ARG A 334 36.11 -12.09 7.33
N ASP A 335 37.38 -11.69 7.28
CA ASP A 335 38.16 -11.49 6.05
C ASP A 335 38.71 -12.81 5.48
N ASP A 336 38.49 -13.95 6.14
CA ASP A 336 38.90 -15.27 5.66
C ASP A 336 38.12 -15.69 4.41
N ASN A 337 38.74 -15.64 3.24
CA ASN A 337 38.09 -16.02 1.98
C ASN A 337 37.93 -17.53 1.77
N TYR A 338 38.51 -18.38 2.64
CA TYR A 338 38.47 -19.84 2.50
C TYR A 338 37.40 -20.50 3.36
N SER A 339 36.96 -19.85 4.44
CA SER A 339 35.87 -20.34 5.29
C SER A 339 34.50 -20.00 4.71
N SER A 340 33.55 -20.94 4.80
CA SER A 340 32.14 -20.64 4.55
C SER A 340 31.60 -19.67 5.60
N ASP A 341 30.56 -18.92 5.25
CA ASP A 341 29.94 -17.97 6.18
C ASP A 341 29.42 -18.65 7.48
N ASP A 342 28.96 -19.90 7.40
CA ASP A 342 28.50 -20.65 8.57
C ASP A 342 29.67 -21.03 9.51
N SER A 343 30.84 -21.33 8.94
CA SER A 343 32.08 -21.54 9.70
C SER A 343 32.56 -20.24 10.36
N LYS A 344 32.48 -19.12 9.64
CA LYS A 344 32.79 -17.79 10.20
C LYS A 344 31.84 -17.43 11.34
N LEU A 345 30.54 -17.68 11.16
CA LEU A 345 29.53 -17.44 12.19
C LEU A 345 29.84 -18.25 13.45
N THR A 346 30.15 -19.54 13.31
CA THR A 346 30.51 -20.42 14.44
C THR A 346 31.70 -19.88 15.22
N LYS A 347 32.76 -19.43 14.53
CA LYS A 347 33.96 -18.84 15.16
C LYS A 347 33.71 -17.48 15.83
N LEU A 348 32.78 -16.67 15.30
CA LEU A 348 32.40 -15.38 15.88
C LEU A 348 31.31 -15.49 16.95
N LEU A 349 30.69 -16.67 17.08
CA LEU A 349 29.54 -16.88 17.95
C LEU A 349 29.81 -16.51 19.41
N PRO A 350 30.98 -16.79 20.02
CA PRO A 350 31.26 -16.32 21.37
C PRO A 350 31.11 -14.80 21.50
N LEU A 351 31.68 -14.03 20.58
CA LEU A 351 31.60 -12.57 20.57
C LEU A 351 30.17 -12.07 20.29
N LEU A 352 29.46 -12.72 19.37
CA LEU A 352 28.09 -12.34 19.01
C LEU A 352 27.08 -12.73 20.11
N MET A 353 27.35 -13.74 20.92
CA MET A 353 26.49 -14.14 22.04
C MET A 353 26.75 -13.33 23.31
N ALA A 354 27.92 -12.68 23.40
CA ALA A 354 28.27 -11.83 24.53
C ALA A 354 27.50 -10.49 24.54
N LEU A 355 27.14 -10.05 25.74
CA LEU A 355 26.52 -8.76 26.03
C LEU A 355 27.52 -7.84 26.74
N PRO A 356 27.48 -6.51 26.50
CA PRO A 356 28.27 -5.56 27.26
C PRO A 356 27.77 -5.48 28.71
N SER A 357 28.66 -5.14 29.66
CA SER A 357 28.27 -4.82 31.04
C SER A 357 27.41 -3.54 31.14
N THR A 358 26.48 -3.53 32.09
CA THR A 358 25.58 -2.40 32.39
C THR A 358 26.10 -1.48 33.50
N GLU A 359 27.26 -1.77 34.11
CA GLU A 359 27.66 -1.22 35.42
C GLU A 359 28.04 0.28 35.45
N ASP A 360 28.39 0.93 34.33
CA ASP A 360 28.74 2.38 34.30
C ASP A 360 27.58 3.30 33.86
N GLY A 361 26.35 2.79 33.69
CA GLY A 361 25.14 3.58 33.37
C GLY A 361 25.13 4.34 32.03
N ARG A 362 26.29 4.51 31.38
CA ARG A 362 26.51 5.27 30.14
C ARG A 362 26.22 4.48 28.86
N HIS A 363 25.82 3.22 28.98
CA HIS A 363 25.66 2.31 27.82
C HIS A 363 24.36 1.50 27.81
N GLN A 364 23.31 1.93 28.51
CA GLN A 364 21.99 1.27 28.45
C GLN A 364 21.47 1.17 27.00
N GLU A 365 21.61 2.24 26.20
CA GLU A 365 21.20 2.24 24.79
C GLU A 365 22.00 1.21 23.96
N PHE A 366 23.29 1.04 24.25
CA PHE A 366 24.12 0.07 23.55
C PHE A 366 23.79 -1.36 23.99
N TYR A 367 23.52 -1.58 25.28
CA TYR A 367 23.05 -2.87 25.79
C TYR A 367 21.71 -3.27 25.17
N GLU A 368 20.75 -2.35 25.09
CA GLU A 368 19.44 -2.57 24.45
C GLU A 368 19.60 -2.89 22.95
N LYS A 369 20.44 -2.10 22.26
CA LYS A 369 20.83 -2.37 20.87
C LYS A 369 21.38 -3.79 20.75
N ARG A 370 22.39 -4.17 21.53
CA ARG A 370 23.02 -5.50 21.48
C ARG A 370 22.05 -6.62 21.84
N SER A 371 21.20 -6.42 22.83
CA SER A 371 20.16 -7.38 23.24
C SER A 371 19.19 -7.67 22.09
N LYS A 372 18.83 -6.63 21.32
CA LYS A 372 18.02 -6.81 20.10
C LYS A 372 18.78 -7.64 19.05
N ILE A 373 20.06 -7.37 18.82
CA ILE A 373 20.88 -8.15 17.87
C ILE A 373 21.04 -9.61 18.32
N LEU A 374 21.23 -9.86 19.62
CA LEU A 374 21.29 -11.21 20.18
C LEU A 374 19.97 -11.95 19.97
N SER A 375 18.82 -11.29 20.18
CA SER A 375 17.51 -11.89 19.92
C SER A 375 17.33 -12.25 18.44
N LEU A 376 17.84 -11.41 17.54
CA LEU A 376 17.83 -11.65 16.09
C LEU A 376 18.68 -12.86 15.71
N LEU A 377 19.90 -12.95 16.26
CA LEU A 377 20.79 -14.09 16.07
C LEU A 377 20.12 -15.40 16.49
N LYS A 378 19.56 -15.44 17.70
CA LYS A 378 18.84 -16.62 18.22
C LYS A 378 17.60 -16.99 17.40
N THR A 379 16.96 -16.01 16.77
CA THR A 379 15.77 -16.24 15.94
C THR A 379 16.12 -16.76 14.56
N VAL A 380 17.08 -16.15 13.87
CA VAL A 380 17.40 -16.44 12.46
C VAL A 380 18.43 -17.58 12.29
N PHE A 381 19.30 -17.76 13.29
CA PHE A 381 20.38 -18.77 13.31
C PHE A 381 20.22 -19.67 14.53
N LYS A 382 18.98 -20.13 14.77
CA LYS A 382 18.62 -20.91 15.96
C LYS A 382 19.51 -22.14 16.13
N SER A 383 19.74 -22.91 15.06
CA SER A 383 20.56 -24.12 15.09
C SER A 383 21.99 -23.89 15.58
N GLU A 384 22.56 -22.74 15.26
CA GLU A 384 23.92 -22.38 15.63
C GLU A 384 23.99 -21.79 17.05
N ALA A 385 22.95 -21.06 17.48
CA ALA A 385 22.96 -20.29 18.72
C ALA A 385 22.37 -21.01 19.95
N GLU A 386 21.68 -22.13 19.79
CA GLU A 386 20.90 -22.79 20.85
C GLU A 386 21.76 -23.34 22.00
N GLU A 387 22.98 -23.80 21.72
CA GLU A 387 23.88 -24.40 22.73
C GLU A 387 24.86 -23.39 23.36
N VAL A 388 24.85 -22.11 22.93
CA VAL A 388 25.81 -21.11 23.42
C VAL A 388 25.16 -20.20 24.46
N GLU A 389 25.65 -20.28 25.69
CA GLU A 389 25.22 -19.35 26.75
C GLU A 389 25.76 -17.94 26.50
N SER A 390 24.90 -16.94 26.72
CA SER A 390 25.29 -15.54 26.68
C SER A 390 25.96 -15.16 27.99
N GLU A 391 27.10 -14.49 27.91
CA GLU A 391 27.81 -13.94 29.06
C GLU A 391 27.90 -12.41 28.99
N THR A 392 28.21 -11.79 30.12
CA THR A 392 28.41 -10.34 30.21
C THR A 392 29.91 -10.02 30.24
N LEU A 393 30.35 -9.17 29.31
CA LEU A 393 31.73 -8.72 29.19
C LEU A 393 31.85 -7.23 29.49
N GLU A 394 32.75 -6.87 30.40
CA GLU A 394 33.07 -5.48 30.74
C GLU A 394 34.06 -4.86 29.75
N LEU A 395 33.68 -4.76 28.48
CA LEU A 395 34.47 -4.19 27.40
C LEU A 395 33.76 -3.02 26.71
N LYS A 396 34.53 -2.20 25.99
CA LYS A 396 34.01 -1.05 25.22
C LYS A 396 33.14 -1.51 24.05
N ALA A 397 32.13 -0.70 23.70
CA ALA A 397 31.17 -0.99 22.63
C ALA A 397 31.82 -1.27 21.25
N GLU A 398 32.96 -0.64 20.97
CA GLU A 398 33.72 -0.84 19.73
C GLU A 398 34.23 -2.27 19.51
N THR A 399 34.22 -3.12 20.53
CA THR A 399 34.57 -4.55 20.43
C THR A 399 33.61 -5.29 19.49
N TRP A 400 32.32 -4.91 19.50
CA TRP A 400 31.27 -5.59 18.75
C TRP A 400 30.97 -4.95 17.40
N GLU A 401 31.26 -3.66 17.22
CA GLU A 401 30.72 -2.83 16.14
C GLU A 401 30.88 -3.44 14.73
N ASP A 402 32.07 -3.91 14.38
CA ASP A 402 32.33 -4.48 13.05
C ASP A 402 31.71 -5.88 12.87
N SER A 403 31.70 -6.68 13.94
CA SER A 403 31.05 -8.00 13.93
C SER A 403 29.53 -7.87 13.84
N ASP A 404 28.96 -6.83 14.44
CA ASP A 404 27.54 -6.49 14.37
C ASP A 404 27.15 -6.05 12.96
N LYS A 405 27.95 -5.19 12.33
CA LYS A 405 27.76 -4.79 10.93
C LYS A 405 27.81 -6.00 10.00
N TRP A 406 28.78 -6.89 10.21
CA TRP A 406 28.90 -8.12 9.42
C TRP A 406 27.71 -9.06 9.62
N LEU A 407 27.29 -9.30 10.87
CA LEU A 407 26.12 -10.13 11.17
C LEU A 407 24.84 -9.53 10.54
N MET A 408 24.67 -8.21 10.60
CA MET A 408 23.52 -7.51 10.02
C MET A 408 23.49 -7.60 8.50
N SER A 409 24.64 -7.45 7.84
CA SER A 409 24.75 -7.69 6.40
C SER A 409 24.33 -9.13 6.05
N ARG A 410 24.79 -10.12 6.83
CA ARG A 410 24.41 -11.52 6.64
C ARG A 410 22.92 -11.77 6.89
N LEU A 411 22.35 -11.14 7.93
CA LEU A 411 20.92 -11.17 8.23
C LEU A 411 20.13 -10.65 7.02
N SER A 412 20.50 -9.48 6.47
CA SER A 412 19.88 -8.90 5.28
C SER A 412 19.90 -9.84 4.09
N THR A 413 21.06 -10.45 3.78
CA THR A 413 21.17 -11.43 2.70
C THR A 413 20.29 -12.65 2.95
N LYS A 414 20.26 -13.17 4.19
CA LYS A 414 19.44 -14.34 4.54
C LYS A 414 17.95 -14.04 4.44
N LEU A 415 17.53 -12.82 4.83
CA LEU A 415 16.16 -12.33 4.65
C LEU A 415 15.83 -12.20 3.15
N ALA A 416 16.67 -11.54 2.36
CA ALA A 416 16.46 -11.39 0.91
C ALA A 416 16.31 -12.76 0.22
N ASN A 417 17.12 -13.74 0.63
CA ASN A 417 17.06 -15.11 0.10
C ASN A 417 15.77 -15.86 0.46
N ARG A 418 15.01 -15.43 1.47
CA ARG A 418 13.68 -16.01 1.76
C ARG A 418 12.67 -15.71 0.66
N LYS A 419 12.82 -14.58 -0.03
CA LYS A 419 11.96 -14.09 -1.13
C LYS A 419 10.48 -13.84 -0.77
N HIS A 420 10.00 -14.32 0.38
CA HIS A 420 8.60 -14.24 0.78
C HIS A 420 8.42 -14.18 2.31
N LEU A 421 7.35 -13.54 2.77
CA LEU A 421 6.89 -13.54 4.16
C LEU A 421 6.44 -14.93 4.63
N ASP A 422 6.60 -15.18 5.93
CA ASP A 422 5.96 -16.31 6.59
C ASP A 422 4.49 -15.98 6.87
N VAL A 423 3.58 -16.80 6.35
CA VAL A 423 2.14 -16.70 6.63
C VAL A 423 1.79 -17.67 7.73
N ILE A 424 1.23 -17.16 8.83
CA ILE A 424 0.67 -17.98 9.91
C ILE A 424 -0.76 -18.35 9.54
N SER A 425 -1.02 -19.65 9.38
CA SER A 425 -2.34 -20.21 9.09
C SER A 425 -3.00 -20.71 10.37
N ALA A 426 -4.33 -20.75 10.41
CA ALA A 426 -5.08 -21.31 11.55
C ALA A 426 -4.86 -22.82 11.75
N GLU A 427 -4.28 -23.50 10.76
CA GLU A 427 -3.97 -24.93 10.77
C GLU A 427 -2.52 -25.22 11.19
N ASP A 428 -1.69 -24.18 11.36
CA ASP A 428 -0.31 -24.36 11.78
C ASP A 428 -0.24 -24.89 13.22
N THR A 429 0.58 -25.92 13.44
CA THR A 429 0.92 -26.40 14.78
C THR A 429 1.79 -25.38 15.53
N GLU A 430 1.81 -25.45 16.87
CA GLU A 430 2.68 -24.58 17.70
C GLU A 430 4.16 -24.64 17.25
N GLU A 431 4.62 -25.81 16.82
CA GLU A 431 6.00 -26.03 16.37
C GLU A 431 6.27 -25.37 15.00
N GLN A 432 5.28 -25.41 14.08
CA GLN A 432 5.35 -24.70 12.80
C GLN A 432 5.32 -23.19 12.98
N ILE A 433 4.48 -22.68 13.90
CA ILE A 433 4.43 -21.26 14.25
C ILE A 433 5.78 -20.83 14.83
N ALA A 434 6.37 -21.61 15.74
CA ALA A 434 7.67 -21.31 16.34
C ALA A 434 8.83 -21.28 15.32
N SER A 435 8.71 -21.95 14.18
CA SER A 435 9.70 -21.92 13.09
C SER A 435 9.55 -20.72 12.14
N LYS A 436 8.39 -20.05 12.16
CA LYS A 436 8.06 -18.90 11.31
C LYS A 436 8.40 -17.61 12.05
N TYR A 437 9.50 -16.98 11.65
CA TYR A 437 9.93 -15.72 12.24
C TYR A 437 9.77 -14.53 11.29
N CYS A 438 9.71 -14.73 9.98
CA CYS A 438 9.68 -13.66 8.99
C CYS A 438 8.24 -13.20 8.70
N THR A 439 7.48 -12.90 9.75
CA THR A 439 6.13 -12.34 9.66
C THR A 439 6.18 -10.85 9.34
N SER A 440 5.05 -10.25 8.94
CA SER A 440 4.99 -8.81 8.62
C SER A 440 5.39 -7.92 9.80
N GLU A 441 4.89 -8.23 11.01
CA GLU A 441 5.20 -7.48 12.24
C GLU A 441 6.68 -7.57 12.60
N TRP A 442 7.22 -8.80 12.61
CA TRP A 442 8.64 -9.02 12.92
C TRP A 442 9.53 -8.32 11.89
N LEU A 443 9.25 -8.49 10.59
CA LEU A 443 10.05 -7.87 9.55
C LEU A 443 9.99 -6.34 9.61
N SER A 444 8.84 -5.76 9.93
CA SER A 444 8.68 -4.30 10.12
C SER A 444 9.58 -3.78 11.24
N ASP A 445 9.56 -4.46 12.38
CA ASP A 445 10.39 -4.12 13.56
C ASP A 445 11.88 -4.26 13.25
N ILE A 446 12.29 -5.34 12.57
CA ILE A 446 13.70 -5.58 12.24
C ILE A 446 14.22 -4.59 11.20
N VAL A 447 13.50 -4.38 10.10
CA VAL A 447 13.92 -3.44 9.06
C VAL A 447 13.98 -2.02 9.63
N SER A 448 13.00 -1.61 10.46
CA SER A 448 13.02 -0.32 11.14
C SER A 448 14.21 -0.19 12.10
N PHE A 449 14.52 -1.22 12.88
CA PHE A 449 15.70 -1.27 13.74
C PHE A 449 17.00 -1.12 12.94
N MET A 450 17.13 -1.81 11.81
CA MET A 450 18.30 -1.73 10.94
C MET A 450 18.47 -0.34 10.34
N PHE A 451 17.39 0.32 9.92
CA PHE A 451 17.44 1.71 9.48
C PHE A 451 17.83 2.67 10.60
N ASP A 452 17.20 2.56 11.77
CA ASP A 452 17.41 3.49 12.88
C ASP A 452 18.82 3.39 13.48
N LYS A 453 19.43 2.21 13.44
CA LYS A 453 20.81 1.98 13.91
C LYS A 453 21.86 2.03 12.79
N GLY A 454 21.47 2.35 11.55
CA GLY A 454 22.37 2.58 10.42
C GLY A 454 23.02 1.31 9.85
N TYR A 455 22.35 0.16 9.96
CA TYR A 455 22.77 -1.12 9.36
C TYR A 455 22.19 -1.35 7.96
N LEU A 456 21.14 -0.61 7.61
CA LEU A 456 20.50 -0.65 6.31
C LEU A 456 20.27 0.79 5.83
N HIS A 457 20.69 1.08 4.61
CA HIS A 457 20.47 2.36 3.95
C HIS A 457 19.39 2.23 2.88
N LEU A 458 18.79 3.36 2.50
CA LEU A 458 17.71 3.36 1.51
C LEU A 458 18.20 2.86 0.15
N ASP A 459 19.44 3.19 -0.21
CA ASP A 459 20.06 2.75 -1.46
C ASP A 459 20.24 1.23 -1.53
N ASP A 460 20.43 0.55 -0.40
CA ASP A 460 20.61 -0.90 -0.35
C ASP A 460 19.34 -1.66 -0.75
N ILE A 461 18.16 -1.06 -0.58
CA ILE A 461 16.86 -1.65 -0.91
C ILE A 461 16.19 -0.97 -2.11
N THR A 462 16.89 -0.06 -2.79
CA THR A 462 16.40 0.69 -3.95
C THR A 462 17.08 0.19 -5.21
N GLU A 463 16.30 -0.20 -6.21
CA GLU A 463 16.84 -0.68 -7.48
C GLU A 463 17.39 0.48 -8.33
N ASN A 464 18.71 0.49 -8.53
CA ASN A 464 19.46 1.54 -9.22
C ASN A 464 20.23 0.99 -10.44
N GLY A 465 19.56 0.36 -11.41
CA GLY A 465 20.13 -0.04 -12.72
C GLY A 465 21.24 -1.12 -12.72
N SER A 466 21.92 -1.34 -11.61
CA SER A 466 22.81 -2.47 -11.29
C SER A 466 22.03 -3.41 -10.36
N SER A 467 21.48 -4.49 -10.90
CA SER A 467 20.54 -5.37 -10.17
C SER A 467 21.18 -6.20 -9.06
N ASP A 468 22.50 -6.38 -9.09
CA ASP A 468 23.14 -7.47 -8.34
C ASP A 468 23.34 -7.17 -6.84
N ASP A 469 23.28 -5.90 -6.44
CA ASP A 469 23.53 -5.47 -5.06
C ASP A 469 22.25 -5.09 -4.28
N VAL A 470 21.07 -5.17 -4.91
CA VAL A 470 19.81 -4.68 -4.33
C VAL A 470 19.18 -5.74 -3.42
N LEU A 471 18.96 -5.39 -2.16
CA LEU A 471 18.28 -6.22 -1.18
C LEU A 471 16.76 -6.13 -1.33
N SER A 472 16.18 -7.12 -2.00
CA SER A 472 14.73 -7.31 -2.04
C SER A 472 14.25 -7.91 -0.72
N ILE A 473 13.86 -7.06 0.24
CA ILE A 473 13.36 -7.47 1.56
C ILE A 473 12.03 -6.83 1.94
N ILE A 474 11.47 -5.94 1.12
CA ILE A 474 10.22 -5.25 1.42
C ILE A 474 9.06 -6.03 0.79
N PRO A 475 8.04 -6.47 1.55
CA PRO A 475 6.99 -7.32 1.02
C PRO A 475 5.91 -6.52 0.25
N ASN A 476 5.51 -7.04 -0.91
CA ASN A 476 4.30 -6.59 -1.62
C ASN A 476 3.03 -7.23 -1.05
N ARG A 477 1.83 -6.95 -1.59
CA ARG A 477 0.55 -7.51 -1.04
C ARG A 477 0.45 -9.03 -1.02
N TYR A 478 1.25 -9.73 -1.81
CA TYR A 478 1.32 -11.19 -1.72
C TYR A 478 2.26 -11.69 -0.64
N GLY A 479 3.13 -10.82 -0.12
CA GLY A 479 4.22 -11.17 0.77
C GLY A 479 5.53 -11.43 0.04
N ASN A 480 5.58 -11.30 -1.28
CA ASN A 480 6.81 -11.42 -2.06
C ASN A 480 7.72 -10.22 -1.81
N PHE A 481 9.01 -10.46 -1.60
CA PHE A 481 9.96 -9.39 -1.38
C PHE A 481 10.37 -8.70 -2.67
N LYS A 482 10.39 -7.37 -2.64
CA LYS A 482 10.71 -6.48 -3.75
C LYS A 482 11.62 -5.34 -3.29
N PRO A 483 12.33 -4.68 -4.22
CA PRO A 483 12.94 -3.37 -3.98
C PRO A 483 11.88 -2.33 -3.61
N ILE A 484 12.24 -1.38 -2.73
CA ILE A 484 11.31 -0.40 -2.17
C ILE A 484 10.72 0.55 -3.23
N ASN A 485 11.50 0.89 -4.25
CA ASN A 485 11.09 1.80 -5.33
C ASN A 485 10.12 1.18 -6.33
N LEU A 486 9.90 -0.13 -6.27
CA LEU A 486 8.85 -0.82 -7.03
C LEU A 486 7.53 -0.91 -6.26
N LEU A 487 7.50 -0.45 -5.01
CA LEU A 487 6.35 -0.55 -4.11
C LEU A 487 5.75 0.82 -3.81
N TYR A 488 4.43 0.81 -3.65
CA TYR A 488 3.63 1.97 -3.34
C TYR A 488 2.71 1.68 -2.16
N LYS A 489 2.35 2.73 -1.41
CA LYS A 489 1.21 2.67 -0.49
C LYS A 489 -0.09 2.63 -1.29
N GLN A 490 -1.11 1.96 -0.78
CA GLN A 490 -2.42 1.84 -1.46
C GLN A 490 -3.08 3.19 -1.76
N GLY A 491 -2.83 4.22 -0.93
CA GLY A 491 -3.39 5.55 -1.12
C GLY A 491 -4.92 5.54 -1.09
N LEU A 492 -5.54 6.17 -2.08
CA LEU A 492 -7.00 6.30 -2.21
C LEU A 492 -7.66 5.18 -3.04
N ILE A 493 -6.97 4.05 -3.25
CA ILE A 493 -7.49 2.94 -4.05
C ILE A 493 -8.37 2.04 -3.17
N PRO A 494 -9.66 1.85 -3.47
CA PRO A 494 -10.54 0.96 -2.69
C PRO A 494 -10.14 -0.52 -2.79
N ASP A 495 -10.29 -1.28 -1.70
CA ASP A 495 -9.91 -2.71 -1.63
C ASP A 495 -10.57 -3.59 -2.70
N LYS A 496 -11.80 -3.26 -3.11
CA LYS A 496 -12.51 -4.01 -4.15
C LYS A 496 -11.86 -3.89 -5.55
N LEU A 497 -10.97 -2.91 -5.77
CA LEU A 497 -10.14 -2.82 -6.98
C LEU A 497 -8.87 -3.65 -6.89
N LEU A 498 -8.65 -4.36 -5.79
CA LEU A 498 -7.58 -5.34 -5.63
C LEU A 498 -8.09 -6.77 -5.94
N ASP A 499 -9.25 -6.92 -6.57
CA ASP A 499 -9.80 -8.24 -6.90
C ASP A 499 -8.89 -9.00 -7.89
N ASP A 500 -8.79 -10.31 -7.72
CA ASP A 500 -7.92 -11.14 -8.53
C ASP A 500 -8.38 -11.22 -9.99
N CYS A 501 -9.67 -10.97 -10.29
CA CYS A 501 -10.16 -10.90 -11.66
C CYS A 501 -9.50 -9.76 -12.46
N LEU A 502 -9.02 -8.70 -11.80
CA LEU A 502 -8.39 -7.57 -12.47
C LEU A 502 -6.96 -7.88 -12.92
N LYS A 503 -6.37 -9.01 -12.49
CA LYS A 503 -5.08 -9.49 -13.04
C LYS A 503 -5.17 -9.83 -14.51
N ASP A 504 -6.37 -10.17 -14.99
CA ASP A 504 -6.63 -10.44 -16.41
C ASP A 504 -6.42 -9.22 -17.31
N THR A 505 -6.32 -8.02 -16.73
CA THR A 505 -5.89 -6.79 -17.44
C THR A 505 -4.41 -6.79 -17.83
N GLY A 506 -3.64 -7.78 -17.36
CA GLY A 506 -2.17 -7.81 -17.49
C GLY A 506 -1.44 -6.92 -16.48
N PHE A 507 -2.18 -6.24 -15.59
CA PHE A 507 -1.63 -5.44 -14.51
C PHE A 507 -2.20 -5.87 -13.16
N ASP A 508 -1.36 -6.53 -12.36
CA ASP A 508 -1.70 -6.89 -10.98
C ASP A 508 -1.23 -5.84 -10.00
N ILE A 509 -2.16 -4.98 -9.57
CA ILE A 509 -1.89 -3.93 -8.60
C ILE A 509 -1.33 -4.46 -7.27
N LYS A 510 -1.68 -5.67 -6.85
CA LYS A 510 -1.15 -6.26 -5.61
C LYS A 510 0.36 -6.51 -5.69
N GLU A 511 0.92 -6.67 -6.89
CA GLU A 511 2.36 -6.86 -7.05
C GLU A 511 3.19 -5.61 -6.74
N VAL A 512 2.60 -4.43 -6.92
CA VAL A 512 3.25 -3.11 -6.73
C VAL A 512 2.80 -2.40 -5.46
N LEU A 513 1.81 -2.93 -4.73
CA LEU A 513 1.40 -2.38 -3.44
C LEU A 513 2.16 -3.04 -2.29
N LEU A 514 2.51 -2.24 -1.29
CA LEU A 514 3.12 -2.67 -0.03
C LEU A 514 2.18 -3.62 0.74
N TYR A 515 2.73 -4.65 1.39
CA TYR A 515 1.95 -5.58 2.23
C TYR A 515 1.15 -4.84 3.31
N ASP A 516 -0.09 -5.29 3.54
CA ASP A 516 -0.97 -4.68 4.53
C ASP A 516 -0.47 -4.98 5.96
N GLY A 517 -0.26 -3.93 6.75
CA GLY A 517 0.36 -4.03 8.08
C GLY A 517 1.89 -4.03 8.11
N PHE A 518 2.59 -3.97 6.96
CA PHE A 518 4.03 -3.69 6.97
C PHE A 518 4.29 -2.20 7.25
N VAL A 519 5.07 -1.91 8.29
CA VAL A 519 5.37 -0.54 8.72
C VAL A 519 6.87 -0.29 8.62
N LEU A 520 7.23 0.71 7.82
CA LEU A 520 8.57 1.25 7.72
C LEU A 520 8.62 2.60 8.42
N ASN A 521 9.73 2.93 9.07
CA ASN A 521 9.87 4.19 9.82
C ASN A 521 9.56 5.43 8.96
N GLU A 522 9.19 6.55 9.59
CA GLU A 522 8.79 7.79 8.90
C GLU A 522 9.88 8.41 8.01
N LYS A 523 11.14 7.98 8.15
CA LYS A 523 12.27 8.49 7.36
C LYS A 523 12.20 8.04 5.90
N THR A 524 11.46 6.98 5.59
CA THR A 524 11.31 6.43 4.24
C THR A 524 9.96 6.86 3.65
N LYS A 525 9.99 7.85 2.76
CA LYS A 525 8.77 8.32 2.07
C LYS A 525 8.43 7.40 0.90
N ILE A 526 7.65 6.36 1.15
CA ILE A 526 7.00 5.56 0.10
C ILE A 526 5.80 6.36 -0.42
N THR A 527 5.75 6.58 -1.73
CA THR A 527 4.67 7.30 -2.40
C THR A 527 3.38 6.47 -2.46
N GLU A 528 2.25 7.16 -2.48
CA GLU A 528 0.95 6.52 -2.70
C GLU A 528 0.74 6.24 -4.19
N TYR A 529 0.22 5.07 -4.52
CA TYR A 529 -0.16 4.74 -5.89
C TYR A 529 -1.33 5.61 -6.30
N GLN A 530 -1.20 6.29 -7.44
CA GLN A 530 -2.22 7.20 -7.93
C GLN A 530 -3.32 6.42 -8.63
N ILE A 531 -4.56 6.61 -8.20
CA ILE A 531 -5.74 5.97 -8.78
C ILE A 531 -5.92 6.33 -10.27
N THR A 532 -5.45 7.51 -10.70
CA THR A 532 -5.41 7.92 -12.11
C THR A 532 -4.45 7.07 -12.95
N THR A 533 -3.31 6.67 -12.39
CA THR A 533 -2.36 5.76 -13.06
C THR A 533 -2.98 4.37 -13.23
N LEU A 534 -3.72 3.89 -12.23
CA LEU A 534 -4.47 2.64 -12.31
C LEU A 534 -5.53 2.71 -13.42
N ALA A 535 -6.28 3.81 -13.48
CA ALA A 535 -7.28 4.03 -14.51
C ALA A 535 -6.66 4.01 -15.92
N SER A 536 -5.51 4.66 -16.12
CA SER A 536 -4.79 4.61 -17.40
C SER A 536 -4.38 3.18 -17.78
N LYS A 537 -3.84 2.40 -16.83
CA LYS A 537 -3.46 1.00 -17.06
C LYS A 537 -4.64 0.11 -17.48
N TYR A 538 -5.79 0.27 -16.84
CA TYR A 538 -6.99 -0.49 -17.21
C TYR A 538 -7.54 -0.03 -18.56
N ASN A 539 -7.52 1.26 -18.86
CA ASN A 539 -7.96 1.76 -20.17
C ASN A 539 -7.03 1.27 -21.30
N GLU A 540 -5.71 1.24 -21.09
CA GLU A 540 -4.73 0.65 -22.03
C GLU A 540 -5.06 -0.81 -22.37
N TYR A 541 -5.51 -1.61 -21.39
CA TYR A 541 -5.94 -2.99 -21.62
C TYR A 541 -7.14 -3.09 -22.57
N PHE A 542 -8.12 -2.19 -22.44
CA PHE A 542 -9.28 -2.17 -23.32
C PHE A 542 -8.95 -1.68 -24.73
N ASP A 543 -7.99 -0.75 -24.87
CA ASP A 543 -7.48 -0.25 -26.16
C ASP A 543 -6.64 -1.29 -26.94
N GLY A 544 -6.12 -2.32 -26.25
CA GLY A 544 -5.32 -3.40 -26.85
C GLY A 544 -6.14 -4.42 -27.67
N GLU A 545 -5.49 -5.50 -28.12
CA GLU A 545 -6.17 -6.59 -28.86
C GLU A 545 -7.33 -7.20 -28.06
N ASP A 546 -8.38 -7.61 -28.76
CA ASP A 546 -9.54 -8.23 -28.15
C ASP A 546 -9.20 -9.62 -27.59
N ASN A 547 -9.79 -9.96 -26.44
CA ASN A 547 -9.58 -11.26 -25.78
C ASN A 547 -10.81 -11.67 -24.99
N ASP A 548 -10.95 -13.00 -24.83
CA ASP A 548 -12.10 -13.64 -24.17
C ASP A 548 -12.33 -13.18 -22.72
N LYS A 549 -11.33 -12.56 -22.08
CA LYS A 549 -11.41 -12.09 -20.69
C LYS A 549 -11.94 -10.66 -20.57
N LYS A 550 -11.90 -9.83 -21.62
CA LYS A 550 -12.38 -8.44 -21.58
C LYS A 550 -13.85 -8.34 -21.19
N GLU A 551 -14.70 -9.27 -21.65
CA GLU A 551 -16.11 -9.34 -21.23
C GLU A 551 -16.22 -9.55 -19.71
N SER A 552 -15.45 -10.49 -19.16
CA SER A 552 -15.48 -10.80 -17.71
C SER A 552 -14.99 -9.64 -16.84
N VAL A 553 -13.90 -8.98 -17.24
CA VAL A 553 -13.34 -7.81 -16.55
C VAL A 553 -14.31 -6.63 -16.64
N SER A 554 -14.87 -6.38 -17.82
CA SER A 554 -15.86 -5.31 -18.02
C SER A 554 -17.10 -5.54 -17.19
N LYS A 555 -17.61 -6.78 -17.16
CA LYS A 555 -18.72 -7.17 -16.30
C LYS A 555 -18.39 -6.88 -14.83
N PHE A 556 -17.23 -7.31 -14.33
CA PHE A 556 -16.83 -7.04 -12.95
C PHE A 556 -16.80 -5.55 -12.63
N LEU A 557 -16.14 -4.75 -13.47
CA LEU A 557 -16.02 -3.30 -13.27
C LEU A 557 -17.40 -2.62 -13.31
N LEU A 558 -18.29 -2.93 -14.26
CA LEU A 558 -19.62 -2.33 -14.35
C LEU A 558 -20.54 -2.69 -13.16
N HIS A 559 -20.29 -3.83 -12.51
CA HIS A 559 -20.98 -4.26 -11.29
C HIS A 559 -20.36 -3.68 -10.01
N LEU A 560 -19.14 -3.13 -10.11
CA LEU A 560 -18.46 -2.37 -9.08
C LEU A 560 -18.81 -0.89 -9.22
N VAL A 561 -19.89 -0.46 -8.57
CA VAL A 561 -20.49 0.86 -8.81
C VAL A 561 -19.82 1.94 -7.96
N PRO A 562 -19.31 3.04 -8.56
CA PRO A 562 -18.86 4.16 -7.77
C PRO A 562 -20.05 4.91 -7.14
N GLU A 563 -19.90 5.40 -5.91
CA GLU A 563 -20.94 6.12 -5.13
C GLU A 563 -21.58 7.28 -5.92
N CYS A 564 -20.83 7.89 -6.84
CA CYS A 564 -21.27 9.03 -7.66
C CYS A 564 -21.60 8.67 -9.14
N GLY A 565 -21.61 7.40 -9.55
CA GLY A 565 -21.64 7.02 -10.98
C GLY A 565 -22.89 6.31 -11.48
N GLU A 566 -24.04 6.99 -11.49
CA GLU A 566 -25.26 6.52 -12.18
C GLU A 566 -25.03 6.31 -13.70
N GLN A 567 -24.00 6.93 -14.30
CA GLN A 567 -23.72 6.89 -15.75
C GLN A 567 -23.33 5.52 -16.33
N TYR A 568 -23.08 4.51 -15.48
CA TYR A 568 -22.78 3.12 -15.88
C TYR A 568 -23.94 2.16 -15.65
N LYS A 569 -25.01 2.63 -15.00
CA LYS A 569 -26.18 1.81 -14.66
C LYS A 569 -26.89 1.30 -15.90
N GLU A 570 -27.05 2.17 -16.89
CA GLU A 570 -27.78 1.83 -18.12
C GLU A 570 -27.07 0.73 -18.92
N ILE A 571 -25.76 0.87 -19.14
CA ILE A 571 -24.99 -0.14 -19.88
C ILE A 571 -24.93 -1.48 -19.14
N ARG A 572 -24.84 -1.46 -17.80
CA ARG A 572 -24.93 -2.68 -16.99
C ARG A 572 -26.30 -3.35 -17.16
N ASN A 573 -27.38 -2.59 -17.03
CA ASN A 573 -28.73 -3.12 -17.17
C ASN A 573 -28.95 -3.74 -18.56
N LEU A 574 -28.49 -3.08 -19.63
CA LEU A 574 -28.57 -3.61 -20.99
C LEU A 574 -27.85 -4.95 -21.12
N TYR A 575 -26.66 -5.08 -20.52
CA TYR A 575 -25.90 -6.33 -20.52
C TYR A 575 -26.59 -7.44 -19.72
N ASP A 576 -27.06 -7.14 -18.52
CA ASP A 576 -27.74 -8.10 -17.64
C ASP A 576 -29.05 -8.58 -18.27
N GLU A 577 -29.82 -7.68 -18.87
CA GLU A 577 -31.05 -7.99 -19.62
C GLU A 577 -30.76 -8.93 -20.80
N TYR A 578 -29.74 -8.60 -21.62
CA TYR A 578 -29.38 -9.42 -22.79
C TYR A 578 -28.93 -10.83 -22.40
N ASN A 579 -28.12 -10.95 -21.34
CA ASN A 579 -27.60 -12.24 -20.88
C ASN A 579 -28.54 -12.96 -19.89
N ASN A 580 -29.72 -12.40 -19.60
CA ASN A 580 -30.70 -12.95 -18.65
C ASN A 580 -30.09 -13.23 -17.26
N ILE A 581 -29.32 -12.29 -16.73
CA ILE A 581 -28.69 -12.39 -15.42
C ILE A 581 -29.68 -11.89 -14.36
N GLU A 582 -30.19 -12.81 -13.53
CA GLU A 582 -31.05 -12.48 -12.39
C GLU A 582 -30.20 -12.34 -11.11
N ASP A 583 -30.41 -11.27 -10.34
CA ASP A 583 -29.74 -10.97 -9.05
C ASP A 583 -28.20 -10.89 -9.07
N THR A 584 -27.65 -9.84 -9.68
CA THR A 584 -26.24 -9.50 -9.53
C THR A 584 -25.99 -8.66 -8.28
N THR A 585 -25.11 -9.14 -7.39
CA THR A 585 -24.62 -8.38 -6.23
C THR A 585 -23.92 -7.10 -6.69
N ILE A 586 -24.58 -5.95 -6.50
CA ILE A 586 -23.99 -4.64 -6.78
C ILE A 586 -23.09 -4.23 -5.61
N ASN A 587 -21.84 -3.94 -5.92
CA ASN A 587 -20.86 -3.53 -4.93
C ASN A 587 -20.57 -2.04 -5.06
N ILE A 588 -21.09 -1.23 -4.13
CA ILE A 588 -20.80 0.21 -4.11
C ILE A 588 -19.40 0.44 -3.55
N ILE A 589 -18.62 1.31 -4.20
CA ILE A 589 -17.31 1.79 -3.74
C ILE A 589 -17.24 3.31 -3.72
N LYS A 590 -16.54 3.85 -2.72
CA LYS A 590 -16.31 5.29 -2.60
C LYS A 590 -15.07 5.70 -3.38
N THR A 591 -15.26 6.35 -4.52
CA THR A 591 -14.17 6.97 -5.29
C THR A 591 -14.71 8.09 -6.16
N SER A 592 -13.90 9.12 -6.39
CA SER A 592 -14.17 10.21 -7.33
C SER A 592 -13.58 9.95 -8.73
N GLU A 593 -12.74 8.92 -8.89
CA GLU A 593 -12.01 8.67 -10.14
C GLU A 593 -12.83 7.78 -11.09
N LEU A 594 -13.74 8.39 -11.85
CA LEU A 594 -14.65 7.68 -12.75
C LEU A 594 -13.96 7.13 -14.02
N SER A 595 -12.74 7.58 -14.35
CA SER A 595 -12.06 7.13 -15.58
C SER A 595 -11.67 5.65 -15.59
N ILE A 596 -11.67 4.98 -14.44
CA ILE A 596 -11.42 3.52 -14.31
C ILE A 596 -12.40 2.69 -15.14
N TRP A 597 -13.66 3.14 -15.21
CA TRP A 597 -14.74 2.40 -15.88
C TRP A 597 -14.86 2.73 -17.37
N LYS A 598 -14.08 3.69 -17.88
CA LYS A 598 -14.25 4.21 -19.23
C LYS A 598 -14.05 3.09 -20.28
N GLY A 599 -12.89 2.43 -20.27
CA GLY A 599 -12.59 1.37 -21.22
C GLY A 599 -13.55 0.18 -21.13
N ALA A 600 -13.96 -0.19 -19.91
CA ALA A 600 -14.96 -1.24 -19.69
C ALA A 600 -16.34 -0.86 -20.26
N LYS A 601 -16.77 0.40 -20.09
CA LYS A 601 -18.01 0.92 -20.67
C LYS A 601 -17.95 0.88 -22.19
N ASP A 602 -16.89 1.41 -22.77
CA ASP A 602 -16.73 1.53 -24.22
C ASP A 602 -16.65 0.14 -24.88
N TYR A 603 -15.91 -0.79 -24.28
CA TYR A 603 -15.86 -2.19 -24.69
C TYR A 603 -17.24 -2.85 -24.63
N MET A 604 -17.96 -2.70 -23.52
CA MET A 604 -19.28 -3.32 -23.35
C MET A 604 -20.32 -2.78 -24.34
N ILE A 605 -20.26 -1.49 -24.66
CA ILE A 605 -21.10 -0.89 -25.71
C ILE A 605 -20.79 -1.55 -27.07
N GLY A 606 -19.51 -1.70 -27.42
CA GLY A 606 -19.09 -2.39 -28.64
C GLY A 606 -19.57 -3.84 -28.71
N LEU A 607 -19.38 -4.60 -27.62
CA LEU A 607 -19.82 -6.00 -27.53
C LEU A 607 -21.35 -6.14 -27.69
N LEU A 608 -22.13 -5.29 -27.02
CA LEU A 608 -23.59 -5.31 -27.14
C LEU A 608 -24.06 -4.89 -28.54
N ALA A 609 -23.35 -3.98 -29.19
CA ALA A 609 -23.60 -3.61 -30.58
C ALA A 609 -23.31 -4.78 -31.54
N GLU A 610 -22.22 -5.51 -31.34
CA GLU A 610 -21.92 -6.73 -32.12
C GLU A 610 -23.00 -7.80 -31.90
N LYS A 611 -23.35 -8.09 -30.63
CA LYS A 611 -24.44 -9.04 -30.29
C LYS A 611 -25.80 -8.64 -30.85
N ALA A 612 -26.09 -7.33 -30.92
CA ALA A 612 -27.31 -6.82 -31.56
C ALA A 612 -27.27 -7.03 -33.07
N SER A 613 -26.13 -6.73 -33.71
CA SER A 613 -25.90 -6.94 -35.14
C SER A 613 -26.07 -8.41 -35.54
N GLU A 614 -25.56 -9.35 -34.75
CA GLU A 614 -25.72 -10.80 -34.98
C GLU A 614 -27.18 -11.26 -34.98
N CYS A 615 -28.07 -10.54 -34.29
CA CYS A 615 -29.49 -10.87 -34.25
C CYS A 615 -30.21 -10.59 -35.58
N ASN A 616 -29.63 -9.74 -36.45
CA ASN A 616 -30.14 -9.30 -37.77
C ASN A 616 -31.51 -8.61 -37.78
N ASN A 617 -32.34 -8.74 -36.74
CA ASN A 617 -33.65 -8.10 -36.63
C ASN A 617 -34.06 -7.88 -35.16
N ILE A 618 -34.93 -6.90 -34.91
CA ILE A 618 -35.41 -6.52 -33.56
C ILE A 618 -36.22 -7.63 -32.88
N PHE A 619 -36.89 -8.49 -33.66
CA PHE A 619 -37.67 -9.60 -33.12
C PHE A 619 -36.76 -10.66 -32.50
N THR A 620 -35.62 -10.97 -33.13
CA THR A 620 -34.59 -11.88 -32.63
C THR A 620 -33.97 -11.33 -31.34
N ILE A 621 -33.66 -10.03 -31.28
CA ILE A 621 -33.22 -9.38 -30.03
C ILE A 621 -34.26 -9.62 -28.92
N GLY A 622 -35.54 -9.35 -29.20
CA GLY A 622 -36.63 -9.59 -28.25
C GLY A 622 -36.76 -11.04 -27.79
N LYS A 623 -36.50 -12.02 -28.69
CA LYS A 623 -36.49 -13.45 -28.33
C LYS A 623 -35.35 -13.80 -27.37
N VAL A 624 -34.16 -13.21 -27.56
CA VAL A 624 -33.00 -13.39 -26.67
C VAL A 624 -33.33 -12.85 -25.27
N LEU A 625 -33.89 -11.64 -25.21
CA LEU A 625 -34.32 -10.99 -23.95
C LEU A 625 -35.39 -11.77 -23.19
N LYS A 626 -36.28 -12.50 -23.88
CA LYS A 626 -37.33 -13.32 -23.26
C LYS A 626 -36.95 -14.77 -23.01
N LYS A 627 -35.75 -15.21 -23.41
CA LYS A 627 -35.32 -16.62 -23.33
C LYS A 627 -36.25 -17.60 -24.07
N ASN A 628 -36.95 -17.13 -25.11
CA ASN A 628 -37.92 -17.92 -25.84
C ASN A 628 -37.24 -18.83 -26.88
N THR A 629 -37.07 -20.11 -26.55
CA THR A 629 -36.53 -21.13 -27.46
C THR A 629 -37.65 -21.72 -28.35
N ASN A 630 -37.57 -21.44 -29.66
CA ASN A 630 -38.17 -22.13 -30.81
C ASN A 630 -39.64 -22.65 -30.75
N LYS A 631 -40.49 -22.19 -29.83
CA LYS A 631 -41.94 -22.41 -29.91
C LYS A 631 -42.57 -21.42 -30.89
N GLU A 632 -43.56 -21.89 -31.65
CA GLU A 632 -44.46 -21.00 -32.41
C GLU A 632 -45.10 -20.00 -31.43
N LEU A 633 -44.80 -18.72 -31.64
CA LEU A 633 -45.33 -17.62 -30.84
C LEU A 633 -46.68 -17.20 -31.43
N THR A 634 -47.60 -16.80 -30.57
CA THR A 634 -48.84 -16.15 -31.02
C THR A 634 -48.53 -14.73 -31.55
N ASN A 635 -49.39 -14.19 -32.41
CA ASN A 635 -49.21 -12.82 -32.96
C ASN A 635 -49.03 -11.75 -31.86
N GLU A 636 -49.68 -11.88 -30.71
CA GLU A 636 -49.51 -10.98 -29.56
C GLU A 636 -48.09 -11.10 -28.96
N GLN A 637 -47.58 -12.32 -28.78
CA GLN A 637 -46.24 -12.56 -28.25
C GLN A 637 -45.14 -12.11 -29.23
N GLU A 638 -45.39 -12.20 -30.54
CA GLU A 638 -44.46 -11.68 -31.55
C GLU A 638 -44.36 -10.16 -31.50
N SER A 639 -45.50 -9.48 -31.39
CA SER A 639 -45.53 -8.02 -31.24
C SER A 639 -44.83 -7.58 -29.95
N GLU A 640 -45.01 -8.31 -28.85
CA GLU A 640 -44.34 -8.03 -27.58
C GLU A 640 -42.81 -8.18 -27.68
N CYS A 641 -42.31 -9.24 -28.34
CA CYS A 641 -40.88 -9.40 -28.61
C CYS A 641 -40.31 -8.26 -29.46
N LYS A 642 -41.02 -7.83 -30.53
CA LYS A 642 -40.59 -6.70 -31.37
C LYS A 642 -40.49 -5.40 -30.55
N ASN A 643 -41.47 -5.14 -29.69
CA ASN A 643 -41.47 -3.95 -28.83
C ASN A 643 -40.32 -3.98 -27.82
N LEU A 644 -40.06 -5.13 -27.19
CA LEU A 644 -38.93 -5.31 -26.27
C LEU A 644 -37.58 -5.12 -26.96
N GLY A 645 -37.38 -5.76 -28.12
CA GLY A 645 -36.16 -5.62 -28.91
C GLY A 645 -35.93 -4.17 -29.38
N MET A 646 -36.97 -3.49 -29.85
CA MET A 646 -36.91 -2.06 -30.21
C MET A 646 -36.56 -1.19 -29.01
N SER A 647 -37.19 -1.43 -27.84
CA SER A 647 -36.91 -0.68 -26.62
C SER A 647 -35.46 -0.84 -26.15
N TRP A 648 -34.93 -2.07 -26.18
CA TRP A 648 -33.56 -2.36 -25.80
C TRP A 648 -32.56 -1.75 -26.79
N LEU A 649 -32.82 -1.89 -28.10
CA LEU A 649 -31.98 -1.32 -29.15
C LEU A 649 -31.92 0.22 -29.08
N ASN A 650 -33.05 0.87 -28.80
CA ASN A 650 -33.10 2.32 -28.62
C ASN A 650 -32.26 2.79 -27.42
N ARG A 651 -32.31 2.07 -26.30
CA ARG A 651 -31.49 2.36 -25.11
C ARG A 651 -30.00 2.17 -25.42
N LEU A 652 -29.62 1.11 -26.13
CA LEU A 652 -28.24 0.90 -26.59
C LEU A 652 -27.78 2.02 -27.53
N ALA A 653 -28.59 2.40 -28.52
CA ALA A 653 -28.28 3.48 -29.45
C ALA A 653 -28.07 4.81 -28.72
N GLN A 654 -28.90 5.12 -27.71
CA GLN A 654 -28.71 6.28 -26.85
C GLN A 654 -27.37 6.25 -26.10
N GLU A 655 -26.97 5.10 -25.54
CA GLU A 655 -25.68 4.97 -24.87
C GLU A 655 -24.49 5.12 -25.83
N ILE A 656 -24.55 4.56 -27.04
CA ILE A 656 -23.54 4.76 -28.09
C ILE A 656 -23.35 6.26 -28.36
N LYS A 657 -24.47 6.98 -28.57
CA LYS A 657 -24.45 8.42 -28.88
C LYS A 657 -23.99 9.27 -27.70
N ASN A 658 -24.50 9.01 -26.50
CA ASN A 658 -24.14 9.73 -25.27
C ASN A 658 -22.68 9.52 -24.90
N GLY A 659 -22.18 8.29 -25.03
CA GLY A 659 -20.79 7.92 -24.77
C GLY A 659 -19.80 8.41 -25.82
N LYS A 660 -20.29 8.84 -27.00
CA LYS A 660 -19.46 9.13 -28.19
C LYS A 660 -18.54 7.97 -28.55
N VAL A 661 -19.03 6.74 -28.35
CA VAL A 661 -18.27 5.51 -28.65
C VAL A 661 -18.34 5.27 -30.14
N SER A 662 -17.17 5.11 -30.78
CA SER A 662 -17.11 4.76 -32.20
C SER A 662 -17.34 3.27 -32.36
N VAL A 663 -18.53 2.88 -32.79
CA VAL A 663 -18.83 1.51 -33.24
C VAL A 663 -18.47 1.35 -34.72
N LYS A 664 -18.17 0.13 -35.17
CA LYS A 664 -17.85 -0.12 -36.59
C LYS A 664 -19.08 0.20 -37.46
N GLU A 665 -18.87 0.88 -38.58
CA GLU A 665 -19.95 1.37 -39.44
C GLU A 665 -20.76 0.25 -40.13
N ASP A 666 -20.18 -0.95 -40.23
CA ASP A 666 -20.75 -2.16 -40.83
C ASP A 666 -21.65 -2.97 -39.89
N LEU A 667 -21.74 -2.59 -38.60
CA LEU A 667 -22.65 -3.26 -37.67
C LEU A 667 -24.11 -2.93 -37.99
N LEU A 668 -24.93 -3.97 -38.03
CA LEU A 668 -26.37 -3.92 -38.31
C LEU A 668 -27.12 -3.43 -37.07
N LEU A 669 -27.32 -2.12 -36.95
CA LEU A 669 -27.93 -1.51 -35.76
C LEU A 669 -29.18 -0.68 -36.07
N ILE A 670 -29.46 -0.42 -37.34
CA ILE A 670 -30.55 0.46 -37.74
C ILE A 670 -31.73 -0.40 -38.20
N PRO A 671 -32.87 -0.39 -37.48
CA PRO A 671 -34.02 -1.18 -37.87
C PRO A 671 -34.75 -0.52 -39.06
N ASP A 672 -34.98 -1.29 -40.12
CA ASP A 672 -35.90 -0.91 -41.20
C ASP A 672 -37.37 -1.01 -40.76
N TRP A 673 -38.28 -0.70 -41.67
CA TRP A 673 -39.72 -0.75 -41.46
C TRP A 673 -40.23 -2.10 -40.91
N TYR A 674 -39.58 -3.21 -41.27
CA TYR A 674 -39.93 -4.56 -40.79
C TYR A 674 -39.21 -4.94 -39.50
N GLY A 675 -38.22 -4.15 -39.11
CA GLY A 675 -37.35 -4.38 -37.99
C GLY A 675 -36.12 -5.22 -38.33
N ASN A 676 -35.78 -5.44 -39.60
CA ASN A 676 -34.47 -5.98 -39.97
C ASN A 676 -33.41 -4.90 -39.76
N LEU A 677 -32.24 -5.30 -39.30
CA LEU A 677 -31.16 -4.39 -38.95
C LEU A 677 -30.24 -4.18 -40.14
N HIS A 678 -29.85 -2.93 -40.35
CA HIS A 678 -29.00 -2.46 -41.44
C HIS A 678 -27.81 -1.65 -40.89
N PRO A 679 -26.71 -1.58 -41.65
CA PRO A 679 -25.53 -0.81 -41.26
C PRO A 679 -25.75 0.69 -41.47
N SER A 680 -24.98 1.51 -40.76
CA SER A 680 -25.09 2.97 -40.81
C SER A 680 -24.61 3.63 -42.10
N ASN A 681 -23.83 2.91 -42.90
CA ASN A 681 -23.31 3.38 -44.18
C ASN A 681 -24.27 3.16 -45.36
N GLU A 682 -25.41 2.49 -45.14
CA GLU A 682 -26.45 2.32 -46.15
C GLU A 682 -27.31 3.58 -46.31
N VAL A 683 -27.87 3.72 -47.52
CA VAL A 683 -28.80 4.81 -47.82
C VAL A 683 -30.16 4.47 -47.23
N ILE A 684 -30.49 5.10 -46.09
CA ILE A 684 -31.75 4.88 -45.39
C ILE A 684 -32.50 6.21 -45.22
N TYR A 685 -33.82 6.14 -45.36
CA TYR A 685 -34.79 7.24 -45.32
C TYR A 685 -35.46 7.34 -43.94
N ASP A 686 -35.83 8.56 -43.53
CA ASP A 686 -36.52 8.85 -42.27
C ASP A 686 -37.98 8.34 -42.29
N GLY A 687 -38.26 7.25 -41.59
CA GLY A 687 -39.62 6.70 -41.52
C GLY A 687 -40.60 7.51 -40.69
N THR A 688 -40.15 8.43 -39.82
CA THR A 688 -41.07 9.28 -39.03
C THR A 688 -41.88 10.24 -39.91
N ILE A 689 -41.42 10.50 -41.13
CA ILE A 689 -42.14 11.29 -42.13
C ILE A 689 -43.47 10.62 -42.49
N LEU A 690 -43.52 9.29 -42.50
CA LEU A 690 -44.72 8.54 -42.85
C LEU A 690 -45.81 8.62 -41.77
N ASP A 691 -45.45 8.86 -40.50
CA ASP A 691 -46.41 9.08 -39.40
C ASP A 691 -47.19 10.40 -39.55
N HIS A 692 -46.67 11.36 -40.33
CA HIS A 692 -47.40 12.60 -40.63
C HIS A 692 -48.61 12.37 -41.53
N TYR A 693 -48.68 11.24 -42.23
CA TYR A 693 -49.76 10.91 -43.15
C TYR A 693 -50.62 9.78 -42.59
N LYS A 694 -51.93 9.99 -42.52
CA LYS A 694 -52.87 8.96 -42.08
C LYS A 694 -52.88 7.80 -43.07
N HIS A 695 -52.86 6.58 -42.56
CA HIS A 695 -52.93 5.34 -43.34
C HIS A 695 -51.74 5.09 -44.29
N SER A 696 -50.58 5.69 -44.03
CA SER A 696 -49.31 5.40 -44.75
C SER A 696 -48.92 3.91 -44.69
N ASP A 697 -49.13 3.23 -43.56
CA ASP A 697 -48.93 1.76 -43.42
C ASP A 697 -49.70 0.94 -44.47
N SER A 698 -50.87 1.44 -44.91
CA SER A 698 -51.69 0.75 -45.90
C SER A 698 -51.10 0.88 -47.31
N LEU A 699 -50.36 1.96 -47.57
CA LEU A 699 -49.59 2.13 -48.81
C LEU A 699 -48.32 1.28 -48.81
N ILE A 700 -47.70 1.07 -47.65
CA ILE A 700 -46.55 0.17 -47.53
C ILE A 700 -46.96 -1.25 -47.93
N LYS A 701 -48.04 -1.76 -47.34
CA LYS A 701 -48.63 -3.07 -47.70
C LYS A 701 -48.97 -3.21 -49.19
N LEU A 702 -49.18 -2.10 -49.91
CA LEU A 702 -49.44 -2.10 -51.35
C LEU A 702 -48.16 -2.33 -52.14
N VAL A 703 -47.04 -1.69 -51.75
CA VAL A 703 -45.71 -1.92 -52.34
C VAL A 703 -45.23 -3.35 -52.08
N ASP A 704 -45.68 -3.97 -50.99
CA ASP A 704 -45.33 -5.35 -50.64
C ASP A 704 -46.36 -6.40 -51.11
N SER A 705 -47.42 -5.95 -51.80
CA SER A 705 -48.49 -6.85 -52.27
C SER A 705 -48.11 -7.59 -53.56
N GLU A 706 -48.86 -8.63 -53.92
CA GLU A 706 -48.71 -9.34 -55.21
C GLU A 706 -48.78 -8.39 -56.43
N LEU A 707 -49.38 -7.20 -56.29
CA LEU A 707 -49.41 -6.18 -57.35
C LEU A 707 -48.00 -5.74 -57.78
N TRP A 708 -47.04 -5.71 -56.84
CA TRP A 708 -45.64 -5.37 -57.11
C TRP A 708 -44.98 -6.27 -58.15
N SER A 709 -45.34 -7.56 -58.16
CA SER A 709 -44.76 -8.56 -59.07
C SER A 709 -45.07 -8.28 -60.55
N HIS A 710 -46.12 -7.48 -60.81
CA HIS A 710 -46.58 -7.11 -62.14
C HIS A 710 -46.09 -5.72 -62.58
N PHE A 711 -45.31 -5.03 -61.74
CA PHE A 711 -44.74 -3.72 -62.05
C PHE A 711 -43.39 -3.88 -62.74
N HIS A 712 -43.29 -3.45 -64.00
CA HIS A 712 -42.06 -3.58 -64.79
C HIS A 712 -41.30 -2.26 -64.99
N ASP A 713 -41.86 -1.13 -64.57
CA ASP A 713 -41.24 0.22 -64.66
C ASP A 713 -40.47 0.60 -63.38
N LYS A 714 -39.65 -0.34 -62.89
CA LYS A 714 -38.88 -0.19 -61.65
C LYS A 714 -37.60 0.61 -61.91
N LYS A 715 -37.32 1.60 -61.05
CA LYS A 715 -36.02 2.29 -60.95
C LYS A 715 -35.09 1.48 -60.04
N ASN A 716 -33.78 1.70 -60.17
CA ASN A 716 -32.81 1.11 -59.23
C ASN A 716 -33.12 1.59 -57.80
N GLY A 717 -33.28 0.65 -56.87
CA GLY A 717 -33.63 0.93 -55.46
C GLY A 717 -35.11 0.70 -55.12
N ASP A 718 -35.99 0.63 -56.13
CA ASP A 718 -37.44 0.45 -55.93
C ASP A 718 -37.79 -0.88 -55.24
N ASP A 719 -37.10 -1.98 -55.58
CA ASP A 719 -37.36 -3.32 -55.03
C ASP A 719 -37.17 -3.43 -53.52
N ASN A 720 -36.39 -2.52 -52.93
CA ASN A 720 -35.99 -2.55 -51.52
C ASN A 720 -36.45 -1.29 -50.77
N MET A 721 -37.35 -0.47 -51.33
CA MET A 721 -37.76 0.81 -50.76
C MET A 721 -38.23 0.67 -49.30
N THR A 722 -39.02 -0.36 -48.98
CA THR A 722 -39.52 -0.58 -47.62
C THR A 722 -38.41 -0.98 -46.64
N SER A 723 -37.38 -1.68 -47.13
CA SER A 723 -36.18 -2.02 -46.34
C SER A 723 -35.17 -0.89 -46.23
N THR A 724 -35.34 0.21 -46.97
CA THR A 724 -34.51 1.42 -46.87
C THR A 724 -35.22 2.55 -46.12
N ILE A 725 -36.29 2.26 -45.38
CA ILE A 725 -36.97 3.23 -44.51
C ILE A 725 -36.74 2.81 -43.06
N VAL A 726 -36.16 3.69 -42.24
CA VAL A 726 -35.95 3.43 -40.81
C VAL A 726 -37.28 3.29 -40.09
N HIS A 727 -37.38 2.33 -39.17
CA HIS A 727 -38.56 2.16 -38.33
C HIS A 727 -38.90 3.45 -37.56
N PRO A 728 -40.15 3.96 -37.59
CA PRO A 728 -40.49 5.25 -36.97
C PRO A 728 -40.23 5.34 -35.46
N GLN A 729 -40.31 4.20 -34.77
CA GLN A 729 -40.05 4.11 -33.33
C GLN A 729 -38.56 4.08 -32.96
N TYR A 730 -37.64 4.04 -33.94
CA TYR A 730 -36.22 4.12 -33.66
C TYR A 730 -35.82 5.52 -33.19
N VAL A 731 -35.06 5.60 -32.11
CA VAL A 731 -34.77 6.86 -31.40
C VAL A 731 -34.15 7.94 -32.30
N PHE A 732 -33.35 7.54 -33.30
CA PHE A 732 -32.67 8.46 -34.22
C PHE A 732 -33.23 8.45 -35.64
N ALA A 733 -34.46 7.97 -35.85
CA ALA A 733 -35.06 7.90 -37.20
C ALA A 733 -35.07 9.25 -37.95
N LYS A 734 -35.16 10.37 -37.23
CA LYS A 734 -35.14 11.74 -37.79
C LYS A 734 -33.78 12.22 -38.33
N GLU A 735 -32.71 11.49 -38.03
CA GLU A 735 -31.35 11.85 -38.45
C GLU A 735 -31.03 11.35 -39.86
N PHE A 736 -31.92 10.53 -40.44
CA PHE A 736 -31.81 9.95 -41.77
C PHE A 736 -32.38 10.86 -42.86
N GLN A 737 -32.29 10.42 -44.12
CA GLN A 737 -32.65 11.25 -45.27
C GLN A 737 -34.14 11.62 -45.25
N ASN A 738 -34.41 12.93 -45.33
CA ASN A 738 -35.73 13.51 -45.07
C ASN A 738 -36.65 13.57 -46.31
N ASN A 739 -36.34 12.85 -47.39
CA ASN A 739 -37.11 12.79 -48.65
C ASN A 739 -37.96 11.52 -48.79
N THR A 740 -38.26 10.85 -47.67
CA THR A 740 -39.01 9.60 -47.61
C THR A 740 -40.36 9.70 -48.31
N ASP A 741 -41.13 10.74 -48.04
CA ASP A 741 -42.43 10.98 -48.67
C ASP A 741 -42.31 11.10 -50.19
N LYS A 742 -41.34 11.87 -50.69
CA LYS A 742 -41.11 12.01 -52.12
C LYS A 742 -40.75 10.69 -52.80
N GLU A 743 -39.78 9.95 -52.27
CA GLU A 743 -39.29 8.71 -52.89
C GLU A 743 -40.30 7.56 -52.75
N PHE A 744 -40.87 7.37 -51.57
CA PHE A 744 -41.85 6.32 -51.30
C PHE A 744 -43.19 6.58 -52.00
N PHE A 745 -43.72 7.81 -51.94
CA PHE A 745 -44.99 8.11 -52.61
C PHE A 745 -44.85 8.19 -54.13
N ASP A 746 -43.72 8.66 -54.69
CA ASP A 746 -43.45 8.52 -56.14
C ASP A 746 -43.46 7.05 -56.55
N LEU A 747 -42.91 6.16 -55.73
CA LEU A 747 -42.94 4.74 -56.03
C LEU A 747 -44.37 4.20 -56.07
N VAL A 748 -45.17 4.48 -55.04
CA VAL A 748 -46.58 4.07 -54.97
C VAL A 748 -47.36 4.66 -56.16
N ASP A 749 -47.14 5.92 -56.50
CA ASP A 749 -47.75 6.62 -57.64
C ASP A 749 -47.42 5.93 -58.97
N ARG A 750 -46.14 5.62 -59.21
CA ARG A 750 -45.68 4.91 -60.41
C ARG A 750 -46.24 3.51 -60.50
N LEU A 751 -46.22 2.77 -59.39
CA LEU A 751 -46.72 1.40 -59.29
C LEU A 751 -48.20 1.34 -59.66
N VAL A 752 -49.05 2.09 -58.97
CA VAL A 752 -50.50 2.08 -59.21
C VAL A 752 -50.82 2.63 -60.61
N PHE A 753 -50.12 3.67 -61.05
CA PHE A 753 -50.31 4.23 -62.39
C PHE A 753 -49.98 3.23 -63.49
N PHE A 754 -48.78 2.64 -63.47
CA PHE A 754 -48.35 1.67 -64.48
C PHE A 754 -49.32 0.50 -64.55
N CYS A 755 -49.68 -0.04 -63.39
CA CYS A 755 -50.63 -1.13 -63.26
C CYS A 755 -52.02 -0.76 -63.79
N SER A 756 -52.45 0.50 -63.64
CA SER A 756 -53.72 0.99 -64.20
C SER A 756 -53.72 1.15 -65.72
N GLU A 757 -52.57 1.40 -66.35
CA GLU A 757 -52.47 1.51 -67.82
C GLU A 757 -52.24 0.15 -68.48
N HIS A 758 -51.70 -0.84 -67.75
CA HIS A 758 -51.36 -2.18 -68.24
C HIS A 758 -52.12 -3.30 -67.52
N ASN A 759 -53.36 -3.03 -67.10
CA ASN A 759 -54.16 -3.96 -66.32
C ASN A 759 -54.53 -5.26 -67.09
N SER A 760 -54.52 -6.40 -66.39
CA SER A 760 -54.92 -7.73 -66.90
C SER A 760 -56.07 -8.30 -66.07
N THR A 761 -56.87 -9.21 -66.63
CA THR A 761 -57.93 -9.92 -65.89
C THR A 761 -57.42 -10.71 -64.69
N GLU A 762 -56.15 -11.13 -64.69
CA GLU A 762 -55.54 -11.96 -63.66
C GLU A 762 -55.42 -11.24 -62.30
N TRP A 763 -55.05 -9.96 -62.30
CA TRP A 763 -54.80 -9.17 -61.08
C TRP A 763 -55.63 -7.88 -60.99
N LYS A 764 -56.64 -7.73 -61.86
CA LYS A 764 -57.59 -6.60 -61.87
C LYS A 764 -58.27 -6.36 -60.51
N LEU A 765 -58.55 -7.43 -59.78
CA LEU A 765 -59.21 -7.34 -58.47
C LEU A 765 -58.24 -6.82 -57.39
N LEU A 766 -56.96 -7.16 -57.48
CA LEU A 766 -55.91 -6.60 -56.63
C LEU A 766 -55.68 -5.13 -56.96
N LEU A 767 -55.55 -4.78 -58.25
CA LEU A 767 -55.43 -3.39 -58.69
C LEU A 767 -56.61 -2.54 -58.20
N LYS A 768 -57.85 -3.06 -58.27
CA LYS A 768 -59.03 -2.39 -57.72
C LYS A 768 -58.88 -2.09 -56.23
N ARG A 769 -58.42 -3.07 -55.43
CA ARG A 769 -58.17 -2.87 -53.99
C ARG A 769 -57.06 -1.84 -53.74
N SER A 770 -55.98 -1.89 -54.52
CA SER A 770 -54.87 -0.94 -54.41
C SER A 770 -55.28 0.50 -54.75
N ILE A 771 -56.10 0.69 -55.79
CA ILE A 771 -56.69 2.00 -56.13
C ILE A 771 -57.63 2.47 -55.02
N GLN A 772 -58.42 1.58 -54.42
CA GLN A 772 -59.26 1.92 -53.25
C GLN A 772 -58.41 2.37 -52.06
N THR A 773 -57.33 1.67 -51.74
CA THR A 773 -56.40 2.05 -50.66
C THR A 773 -55.76 3.42 -50.94
N LEU A 774 -55.34 3.66 -52.18
CA LEU A 774 -54.73 4.94 -52.58
C LEU A 774 -55.72 6.11 -52.51
N LEU A 775 -56.97 5.91 -52.95
CA LEU A 775 -58.01 6.93 -52.87
C LEU A 775 -58.42 7.22 -51.43
N PHE A 776 -58.55 6.19 -50.60
CA PHE A 776 -58.81 6.36 -49.18
C PHE A 776 -57.69 7.12 -48.47
N PHE A 777 -56.42 6.88 -48.86
CA PHE A 777 -55.28 7.67 -48.40
C PHE A 777 -55.41 9.15 -48.82
N PHE A 778 -55.79 9.44 -50.07
CA PHE A 778 -56.01 10.82 -50.51
C PHE A 778 -57.12 11.52 -49.72
N GLU A 779 -58.28 10.87 -49.55
CA GLU A 779 -59.42 11.42 -48.79
C GLU A 779 -59.04 11.68 -47.33
N SER A 780 -58.30 10.77 -46.71
CA SER A 780 -57.89 10.87 -45.31
C SER A 780 -56.88 11.99 -45.04
N ASN A 781 -56.16 12.43 -46.08
CA ASN A 781 -55.08 13.43 -45.99
C ASN A 781 -55.38 14.73 -46.76
N GLU A 782 -56.57 14.88 -47.38
CA GLU A 782 -56.97 16.06 -48.17
C GLU A 782 -56.95 17.38 -47.35
N SER A 783 -57.25 17.31 -46.05
CA SER A 783 -57.26 18.47 -45.13
C SER A 783 -55.88 18.93 -44.66
N ILE A 784 -54.87 18.04 -44.70
CA ILE A 784 -53.49 18.39 -44.34
C ILE A 784 -52.90 19.41 -45.33
N SER A 785 -53.43 19.43 -46.57
CA SER A 785 -53.04 20.42 -47.60
C SER A 785 -53.50 21.87 -47.32
N MET A 786 -54.41 22.10 -46.34
CA MET A 786 -54.97 23.44 -46.08
C MET A 786 -54.77 23.98 -44.67
N SER A 787 -54.24 23.21 -43.70
CA SER A 787 -54.02 23.72 -42.34
C SER A 787 -52.70 23.30 -41.71
N SER A 788 -51.79 24.29 -41.61
CA SER A 788 -50.79 24.51 -40.55
C SER A 788 -49.76 23.42 -40.22
N PHE A 789 -48.54 23.59 -40.75
CA PHE A 789 -47.29 23.37 -39.98
C PHE A 789 -46.26 24.45 -40.33
N SER A 790 -45.73 25.12 -39.30
CA SER A 790 -44.60 26.04 -39.40
C SER A 790 -43.30 25.22 -39.42
N TYR A 791 -42.39 25.56 -40.34
CA TYR A 791 -41.02 25.04 -40.53
C TYR A 791 -40.84 23.81 -41.44
N ARG A 792 -41.14 23.97 -42.75
CA ARG A 792 -40.35 23.47 -43.90
C ARG A 792 -40.70 24.33 -45.13
N ASN A 793 -39.80 24.43 -46.11
CA ASN A 793 -39.95 25.31 -47.28
C ASN A 793 -41.20 24.94 -48.10
N ARG A 794 -41.95 25.98 -48.51
CA ARG A 794 -43.34 25.96 -49.00
C ARG A 794 -43.62 25.22 -50.32
N ASP A 795 -42.69 24.44 -50.87
CA ASP A 795 -42.80 23.96 -52.25
C ASP A 795 -43.01 22.44 -52.44
N ASP A 796 -42.99 21.59 -51.41
CA ASP A 796 -43.10 20.12 -51.60
C ASP A 796 -44.41 19.44 -51.10
N ASP A 797 -45.21 20.08 -50.25
CA ASP A 797 -46.28 19.40 -49.47
C ASP A 797 -47.68 19.35 -50.12
N ASN A 798 -47.80 19.16 -51.43
CA ASN A 798 -49.11 18.94 -52.07
C ASN A 798 -49.24 17.48 -52.49
N LEU A 799 -50.34 16.78 -52.14
CA LEU A 799 -50.60 15.41 -52.58
C LEU A 799 -50.50 15.26 -54.12
N SER A 800 -50.81 16.32 -54.87
CA SER A 800 -50.63 16.37 -56.33
C SER A 800 -49.17 16.42 -56.80
N LYS A 801 -48.21 16.84 -55.96
CA LYS A 801 -46.77 16.81 -56.21
C LYS A 801 -46.15 15.47 -55.81
N LEU A 802 -46.64 14.86 -54.72
CA LEU A 802 -46.20 13.55 -54.24
C LEU A 802 -46.73 12.39 -55.11
N PHE A 803 -47.93 12.56 -55.67
CA PHE A 803 -48.59 11.58 -56.54
C PHE A 803 -48.98 12.19 -57.91
N PRO A 804 -48.01 12.64 -58.72
CA PRO A 804 -48.29 13.41 -59.93
C PRO A 804 -49.08 12.65 -61.00
N LYS A 805 -48.94 11.32 -61.08
CA LYS A 805 -49.57 10.50 -62.12
C LYS A 805 -50.99 10.04 -61.73
N THR A 806 -51.19 9.67 -60.47
CA THR A 806 -52.46 9.10 -60.00
C THR A 806 -53.40 10.14 -59.39
N TYR A 807 -52.90 11.16 -58.69
CA TYR A 807 -53.76 12.12 -57.98
C TYR A 807 -54.62 12.92 -58.95
N MET A 808 -54.07 13.42 -60.05
CA MET A 808 -54.85 14.16 -61.06
C MET A 808 -55.84 13.24 -61.81
N LYS A 809 -55.50 11.96 -61.96
CA LYS A 809 -56.34 10.94 -62.61
C LYS A 809 -57.31 10.25 -61.63
N ARG A 810 -57.34 10.62 -60.35
CA ARG A 810 -58.10 9.90 -59.29
C ARG A 810 -59.58 9.72 -59.60
N LYS A 811 -60.23 10.71 -60.23
CA LYS A 811 -61.63 10.63 -60.69
C LYS A 811 -61.81 9.56 -61.77
N ASN A 812 -60.88 9.51 -62.73
CA ASN A 812 -60.88 8.51 -63.81
C ASN A 812 -60.58 7.12 -63.26
N LEU A 813 -59.57 6.99 -62.39
CA LEU A 813 -59.25 5.71 -61.72
C LEU A 813 -60.44 5.17 -60.92
N SER A 814 -61.16 6.05 -60.21
CA SER A 814 -62.41 5.69 -59.52
C SER A 814 -63.48 5.22 -60.51
N TYR A 815 -63.68 5.97 -61.60
CA TYR A 815 -64.63 5.63 -62.65
C TYR A 815 -64.29 4.31 -63.34
N ASP A 816 -63.03 4.04 -63.64
CA ASP A 816 -62.59 2.90 -64.42
C ASP A 816 -62.56 1.60 -63.61
N TYR A 817 -62.12 1.67 -62.35
CA TYR A 817 -61.79 0.49 -61.55
C TYR A 817 -62.71 0.26 -60.35
N ILE A 818 -63.31 1.30 -59.78
CA ILE A 818 -64.15 1.18 -58.58
C ILE A 818 -65.62 1.07 -58.96
N TYR A 819 -66.12 2.00 -59.78
CA TYR A 819 -67.53 2.08 -60.13
C TYR A 819 -67.97 0.89 -60.98
N ASP A 820 -69.12 0.32 -60.63
CA ASP A 820 -69.74 -0.77 -61.38
C ASP A 820 -70.44 -0.27 -62.65
N ALA A 821 -70.85 -1.21 -63.50
CA ALA A 821 -71.49 -0.89 -64.78
C ALA A 821 -72.75 -0.03 -64.62
N GLU A 822 -73.50 -0.22 -63.53
CA GLU A 822 -74.70 0.55 -63.23
C GLU A 822 -74.36 2.01 -62.89
N THR A 823 -73.34 2.23 -62.04
CA THR A 823 -72.89 3.56 -61.65
C THR A 823 -72.31 4.33 -62.83
N LYS A 824 -71.54 3.68 -63.71
CA LYS A 824 -71.01 4.28 -64.95
C LYS A 824 -72.12 4.69 -65.92
N ALA A 825 -73.14 3.84 -66.09
CA ALA A 825 -74.29 4.15 -66.94
C ALA A 825 -75.05 5.39 -66.44
N ARG A 826 -75.18 5.57 -65.12
CA ARG A 826 -75.80 6.75 -64.51
C ARG A 826 -74.98 8.03 -64.75
N PHE A 827 -73.65 7.98 -64.65
CA PHE A 827 -72.78 9.12 -64.99
C PHE A 827 -72.86 9.51 -66.47
N SER A 828 -72.92 8.53 -67.38
CA SER A 828 -73.07 8.79 -68.82
C SER A 828 -74.42 9.47 -69.11
N GLN A 829 -75.51 9.01 -68.49
CA GLN A 829 -76.81 9.67 -68.58
C GLN A 829 -76.80 11.08 -67.97
N MET A 830 -76.01 11.34 -66.93
CA MET A 830 -75.87 12.69 -66.36
C MET A 830 -75.13 13.63 -67.30
N ASN A 831 -74.00 13.21 -67.89
CA ASN A 831 -73.25 14.00 -68.86
C ASN A 831 -74.03 14.26 -70.17
N ASP A 832 -74.93 13.36 -70.56
CA ASP A 832 -75.78 13.58 -71.74
C ASP A 832 -76.89 14.61 -71.48
N ASN A 833 -77.29 14.80 -70.22
CA ASN A 833 -78.41 15.66 -69.83
C ASN A 833 -77.99 17.00 -69.22
N TYR A 834 -76.74 17.15 -68.79
CA TYR A 834 -76.24 18.35 -68.12
C TYR A 834 -74.84 18.70 -68.64
N SER A 835 -74.57 19.98 -68.86
CA SER A 835 -73.25 20.45 -69.27
C SER A 835 -72.22 20.35 -68.14
N SER A 836 -70.92 20.30 -68.49
CA SER A 836 -69.84 20.20 -67.50
C SER A 836 -69.90 21.27 -66.41
N ASP A 837 -70.26 22.52 -66.77
CA ASP A 837 -70.38 23.63 -65.83
C ASP A 837 -71.55 23.43 -64.85
N GLU A 838 -72.68 22.88 -65.32
CA GLU A 838 -73.84 22.56 -64.48
C GLU A 838 -73.55 21.40 -63.53
N ILE A 839 -72.82 20.39 -63.99
CA ILE A 839 -72.36 19.28 -63.16
C ILE A 839 -71.37 19.79 -62.10
N GLU A 840 -70.51 20.74 -62.44
CA GLU A 840 -69.56 21.33 -61.49
C GLU A 840 -70.27 22.16 -60.42
N ILE A 841 -71.30 22.93 -60.79
CA ILE A 841 -72.21 23.62 -59.85
C ILE A 841 -72.92 22.62 -58.93
N LEU A 842 -73.38 21.48 -59.47
CA LEU A 842 -74.03 20.43 -58.68
C LEU A 842 -73.05 19.75 -57.72
N ILE A 843 -71.78 19.59 -58.09
CA ILE A 843 -70.72 19.03 -57.25
C ILE A 843 -70.29 20.03 -56.16
N GLU A 844 -70.15 21.32 -56.48
CA GLU A 844 -69.91 22.39 -55.49
C GLU A 844 -71.03 22.47 -54.46
N ASN A 845 -72.25 22.12 -54.88
CA ASN A 845 -73.44 22.09 -54.03
C ASN A 845 -73.87 20.65 -53.68
N LYS A 846 -72.96 19.66 -53.70
CA LYS A 846 -73.31 18.22 -53.57
C LYS A 846 -74.15 17.88 -52.33
N ASP A 847 -73.91 18.59 -51.22
CA ASP A 847 -74.64 18.38 -49.97
C ASP A 847 -76.04 19.01 -50.00
N PHE A 848 -76.23 20.07 -50.79
CA PHE A 848 -77.54 20.67 -51.07
C PHE A 848 -78.38 19.78 -51.99
N VAL A 849 -77.76 19.22 -53.04
CA VAL A 849 -78.39 18.27 -53.97
C VAL A 849 -78.83 16.99 -53.25
N LYS A 850 -77.96 16.43 -52.38
CA LYS A 850 -78.31 15.28 -51.52
C LYS A 850 -79.49 15.57 -50.59
N LYS A 851 -79.58 16.79 -50.03
CA LYS A 851 -80.71 17.23 -49.20
C LYS A 851 -82.00 17.43 -50.00
N MET A 852 -81.92 17.86 -51.26
CA MET A 852 -83.09 18.11 -52.12
C MET A 852 -83.75 16.83 -52.60
N LEU A 853 -82.97 15.84 -53.05
CA LEU A 853 -83.48 14.57 -53.55
C LEU A 853 -84.18 13.71 -52.47
N GLN A 854 -84.02 14.06 -51.20
CA GLN A 854 -84.63 13.35 -50.06
C GLN A 854 -85.98 13.94 -49.59
N ARG A 855 -86.50 15.03 -50.19
CA ARG A 855 -87.75 15.67 -49.72
C ARG A 855 -88.92 15.49 -50.68
N SER A 856 -90.07 15.08 -50.14
CA SER A 856 -91.30 14.65 -50.81
C SER A 856 -92.20 15.79 -51.35
N GLU A 857 -91.67 16.99 -51.60
CA GLU A 857 -92.47 18.22 -51.75
C GLU A 857 -92.61 18.74 -53.20
N LEU A 858 -92.10 18.01 -54.20
CA LEU A 858 -92.17 18.39 -55.63
C LEU A 858 -93.60 18.42 -56.23
N VAL A 859 -94.59 17.85 -55.55
CA VAL A 859 -95.98 17.77 -56.04
C VAL A 859 -96.73 19.11 -55.95
N THR A 860 -96.33 20.02 -55.05
CA THR A 860 -97.06 21.28 -54.81
C THR A 860 -96.65 22.38 -55.79
N ILE A 861 -95.39 22.40 -56.24
CA ILE A 861 -94.88 23.39 -57.21
C ILE A 861 -95.50 23.19 -58.59
N GLN A 862 -95.78 21.94 -58.97
CA GLN A 862 -96.37 21.60 -60.26
C GLN A 862 -97.82 22.09 -60.39
N LYS A 863 -98.58 22.11 -59.29
CA LYS A 863 -99.97 22.63 -59.26
C LYS A 863 -100.07 24.16 -59.37
N ILE A 864 -99.07 24.89 -58.87
CA ILE A 864 -99.07 26.37 -58.89
C ILE A 864 -98.74 26.90 -60.29
N ILE A 865 -97.90 26.19 -61.04
CA ILE A 865 -97.58 26.52 -62.45
C ILE A 865 -98.81 26.32 -63.36
N GLU A 866 -99.68 25.37 -63.03
CA GLU A 866 -100.92 25.10 -63.78
C GLU A 866 -102.03 26.15 -63.55
N GLU A 867 -102.09 26.79 -62.37
CA GLU A 867 -103.15 27.77 -62.05
C GLU A 867 -102.87 29.21 -62.54
N PHE A 868 -101.61 29.59 -62.78
CA PHE A 868 -101.27 30.96 -63.23
C PHE A 868 -100.19 30.98 -64.34
N PRO A 869 -100.54 30.54 -65.57
CA PRO A 869 -99.57 30.31 -66.64
C PRO A 869 -98.96 31.58 -67.29
N ASP A 870 -99.61 32.74 -67.15
CA ASP A 870 -99.22 33.98 -67.86
C ASP A 870 -98.47 35.00 -66.99
N THR A 871 -97.97 34.60 -65.82
CA THR A 871 -97.25 35.51 -64.91
C THR A 871 -95.75 35.24 -64.97
N ASP A 872 -94.94 36.29 -65.23
CA ASP A 872 -93.46 36.20 -65.27
C ASP A 872 -92.94 35.54 -63.98
N PHE A 873 -92.04 34.55 -64.10
CA PHE A 873 -91.46 33.81 -62.98
C PHE A 873 -90.86 34.74 -61.92
N LYS A 874 -90.32 35.89 -62.34
CA LYS A 874 -89.80 36.93 -61.44
C LYS A 874 -90.91 37.66 -60.68
N SER A 875 -92.08 37.81 -61.28
CA SER A 875 -93.29 38.37 -60.67
C SER A 875 -93.97 37.36 -59.74
N ILE A 876 -93.99 36.06 -60.07
CA ILE A 876 -94.41 34.98 -59.17
C ILE A 876 -93.46 34.89 -57.96
N LEU A 877 -92.14 34.97 -58.18
CA LEU A 877 -91.15 35.08 -57.09
C LEU A 877 -91.33 36.35 -56.26
N ASN A 878 -91.69 37.48 -56.87
CA ASN A 878 -91.93 38.72 -56.14
C ASN A 878 -93.27 38.75 -55.40
N ILE A 879 -94.29 38.04 -55.88
CA ILE A 879 -95.57 37.83 -55.19
C ILE A 879 -95.36 36.82 -54.05
N LEU A 880 -94.63 35.72 -54.26
CA LEU A 880 -94.22 34.79 -53.20
C LEU A 880 -93.27 35.44 -52.18
N ARG A 881 -92.49 36.46 -52.58
CA ARG A 881 -91.70 37.32 -51.67
C ARG A 881 -92.55 38.38 -50.97
N ARG A 882 -93.72 38.75 -51.50
CA ARG A 882 -94.61 39.81 -50.95
C ARG A 882 -95.77 39.26 -50.11
N GLU A 883 -96.29 38.07 -50.41
CA GLU A 883 -97.38 37.43 -49.68
C GLU A 883 -96.86 36.36 -48.70
N GLN A 884 -95.90 36.78 -47.87
CA GLN A 884 -95.10 36.02 -46.89
C GLN A 884 -93.84 35.38 -47.50
N GLY A 885 -92.77 36.14 -47.74
CA GLY A 885 -92.37 37.32 -46.99
C GLY A 885 -91.78 37.00 -45.61
N ASP A 886 -91.34 35.77 -45.38
CA ASP A 886 -90.14 35.48 -44.58
C ASP A 886 -89.38 34.34 -45.26
N PHE A 887 -88.42 34.74 -46.10
CA PHE A 887 -87.17 33.99 -46.14
C PHE A 887 -86.61 34.12 -44.72
N ASN A 888 -86.96 33.15 -43.88
CA ASN A 888 -86.58 33.17 -42.49
C ASN A 888 -85.05 32.97 -42.42
N LEU A 889 -84.33 34.07 -42.18
CA LEU A 889 -82.92 34.10 -41.78
C LEU A 889 -82.70 33.48 -40.39
N GLU A 890 -83.64 32.69 -39.84
CA GLU A 890 -83.45 31.82 -38.68
C GLU A 890 -82.62 30.55 -38.95
N LEU A 891 -82.07 30.35 -40.15
CA LEU A 891 -80.86 29.52 -40.26
C LEU A 891 -79.55 30.32 -40.15
N PHE A 892 -79.62 31.65 -40.02
CA PHE A 892 -78.50 32.50 -39.61
C PHE A 892 -78.69 33.06 -38.20
N GLN A 893 -79.91 33.05 -37.69
CA GLN A 893 -80.22 33.40 -36.30
C GLN A 893 -80.48 32.20 -35.39
N GLN A 894 -80.45 30.95 -35.87
CA GLN A 894 -80.14 29.76 -35.07
C GLN A 894 -79.25 28.82 -35.89
N ASN A 895 -78.03 28.44 -35.48
CA ASN A 895 -77.75 27.63 -34.29
C ASN A 895 -77.16 28.39 -33.10
N ILE A 896 -77.46 29.67 -32.98
CA ILE A 896 -77.90 30.19 -31.69
C ILE A 896 -79.29 29.59 -31.45
N SER A 897 -79.40 28.45 -30.77
CA SER A 897 -80.68 27.79 -30.45
C SER A 897 -81.77 28.75 -29.92
N ASP A 898 -83.05 28.34 -29.91
CA ASP A 898 -84.12 29.06 -29.20
C ASP A 898 -83.70 29.40 -27.76
N ASP A 899 -82.95 28.49 -27.13
CA ASP A 899 -82.33 28.71 -25.83
C ASP A 899 -81.32 29.84 -25.84
N ARG A 900 -80.57 30.01 -26.93
CA ARG A 900 -79.55 31.03 -27.08
C ARG A 900 -80.13 32.39 -27.51
N LYS A 901 -81.21 32.43 -28.30
CA LYS A 901 -81.99 33.66 -28.52
C LYS A 901 -82.64 34.12 -27.21
N ARG A 902 -83.22 33.18 -26.47
CA ARG A 902 -83.81 33.40 -25.15
C ARG A 902 -82.75 33.79 -24.13
N ASP A 903 -81.57 33.18 -24.15
CA ASP A 903 -80.41 33.55 -23.30
C ASP A 903 -79.92 34.97 -23.60
N ILE A 904 -79.84 35.37 -24.88
CA ILE A 904 -79.47 36.74 -25.28
C ILE A 904 -80.54 37.75 -24.81
N GLY A 905 -81.82 37.41 -24.96
CA GLY A 905 -82.94 38.20 -24.44
C GLY A 905 -82.90 38.33 -22.91
N ASP A 906 -82.81 37.20 -22.21
CA ASP A 906 -82.78 37.09 -20.75
C ASP A 906 -81.58 37.81 -20.14
N LYS A 907 -80.39 37.72 -20.76
CA LYS A 907 -79.21 38.48 -20.32
C LYS A 907 -79.40 39.99 -20.52
N GLY A 908 -80.08 40.40 -21.59
CA GLY A 908 -80.48 41.78 -21.82
C GLY A 908 -81.45 42.30 -20.77
N GLU A 909 -82.48 41.51 -20.43
CA GLU A 909 -83.41 41.83 -19.35
C GLU A 909 -82.71 41.88 -17.98
N CYS A 910 -81.82 40.93 -17.67
CA CYS A 910 -81.00 40.95 -16.45
C CYS A 910 -80.17 42.24 -16.36
N TYR A 911 -79.52 42.65 -17.45
CA TYR A 911 -78.74 43.88 -17.53
C TYR A 911 -79.61 45.12 -17.25
N VAL A 912 -80.79 45.19 -17.88
CA VAL A 912 -81.73 46.31 -17.67
C VAL A 912 -82.30 46.29 -16.25
N TYR A 913 -82.62 45.13 -15.68
CA TYR A 913 -83.10 44.99 -14.31
C TYR A 913 -82.08 45.49 -13.28
N GLU A 914 -80.80 45.09 -13.38
CA GLU A 914 -79.73 45.58 -12.49
C GLU A 914 -79.57 47.11 -12.59
N MET A 915 -79.66 47.66 -13.80
CA MET A 915 -79.57 49.10 -14.05
C MET A 915 -80.77 49.87 -13.48
N LEU A 916 -82.00 49.37 -13.66
CA LEU A 916 -83.22 49.99 -13.14
C LEU A 916 -83.28 49.91 -11.61
N CYS A 917 -82.90 48.77 -11.02
CA CYS A 917 -82.80 48.58 -9.58
C CYS A 917 -81.78 49.53 -8.94
N SER A 918 -80.61 49.69 -9.57
CA SER A 918 -79.57 50.65 -9.16
C SER A 918 -80.07 52.10 -9.23
N ARG A 919 -80.92 52.42 -10.20
CA ARG A 919 -81.42 53.79 -10.43
C ARG A 919 -82.65 54.18 -9.60
N PHE A 920 -83.59 53.27 -9.39
CA PHE A 920 -84.91 53.54 -8.80
C PHE A 920 -85.17 52.78 -7.49
N GLY A 921 -84.27 51.87 -7.09
CA GLY A 921 -84.43 50.96 -5.96
C GLY A 921 -85.27 49.74 -6.34
N CYS A 922 -84.81 48.53 -5.99
CA CYS A 922 -85.44 47.28 -6.41
C CYS A 922 -86.92 47.17 -5.99
N VAL A 923 -87.32 47.79 -4.87
CA VAL A 923 -88.70 47.77 -4.36
C VAL A 923 -89.67 48.47 -5.32
N ASN A 924 -89.17 49.39 -6.15
CA ASN A 924 -89.97 50.15 -7.11
C ASN A 924 -89.95 49.54 -8.51
N VAL A 925 -89.23 48.44 -8.73
CA VAL A 925 -89.08 47.79 -10.03
C VAL A 925 -89.70 46.41 -9.96
N THR A 926 -90.72 46.18 -10.77
CA THR A 926 -91.35 44.87 -10.94
C THR A 926 -90.92 44.31 -12.29
N TRP A 927 -90.33 43.13 -12.29
CA TRP A 927 -89.99 42.38 -13.50
C TRP A 927 -91.06 41.31 -13.73
N SER A 928 -91.76 41.39 -14.86
CA SER A 928 -92.92 40.57 -15.16
C SER A 928 -92.60 39.07 -15.15
N ASN A 929 -91.42 38.68 -15.63
CA ASN A 929 -91.00 37.28 -15.71
C ASN A 929 -90.29 36.76 -14.43
N TYR A 930 -90.04 37.59 -13.41
CA TYR A 930 -89.22 37.18 -12.27
C TYR A 930 -89.98 36.29 -11.28
N ALA A 931 -89.53 35.04 -11.12
CA ALA A 931 -90.19 34.02 -10.31
C ALA A 931 -89.18 33.29 -9.40
N PRO A 932 -88.64 33.97 -8.37
CA PRO A 932 -87.55 33.43 -7.55
C PRO A 932 -87.88 32.14 -6.77
N ASN A 933 -89.17 31.92 -6.47
CA ASN A 933 -89.65 30.78 -5.69
C ASN A 933 -90.22 29.63 -6.53
N ASP A 934 -90.29 29.79 -7.86
CA ASP A 934 -90.81 28.75 -8.73
C ASP A 934 -89.69 27.74 -9.02
N ALA A 935 -89.84 26.54 -8.46
CA ALA A 935 -88.86 25.46 -8.60
C ALA A 935 -88.75 24.94 -10.05
N ASN A 936 -89.71 25.26 -10.92
CA ASN A 936 -89.71 24.90 -12.34
C ASN A 936 -89.27 26.07 -13.25
N ALA A 937 -88.95 27.24 -12.69
CA ALA A 937 -88.49 28.40 -13.46
C ALA A 937 -87.11 28.17 -14.10
N ARG A 938 -86.89 28.80 -15.26
CA ARG A 938 -85.60 28.72 -15.95
C ARG A 938 -84.55 29.53 -15.18
N ILE A 939 -83.36 28.98 -15.02
CA ILE A 939 -82.24 29.64 -14.34
C ILE A 939 -81.35 30.30 -15.38
N VAL A 940 -81.13 31.61 -15.24
CA VAL A 940 -80.25 32.40 -16.11
C VAL A 940 -79.11 32.99 -15.28
N SER A 941 -77.88 32.71 -15.69
CA SER A 941 -76.67 33.27 -15.07
C SER A 941 -76.21 34.52 -15.82
N PHE A 942 -76.17 35.66 -15.13
CA PHE A 942 -75.67 36.93 -15.67
C PHE A 942 -74.90 37.70 -14.60
N ASN A 943 -73.69 38.19 -14.95
CA ASN A 943 -72.78 38.88 -14.03
C ASN A 943 -72.54 38.16 -12.68
N GLY A 944 -72.48 36.81 -12.69
CA GLY A 944 -72.22 36.01 -11.50
C GLY A 944 -73.40 35.86 -10.53
N LYS A 945 -74.60 36.30 -10.91
CA LYS A 945 -75.85 36.05 -10.18
C LYS A 945 -76.78 35.18 -11.02
N GLU A 946 -77.56 34.36 -10.33
CA GLU A 946 -78.61 33.54 -10.94
C GLU A 946 -79.98 34.19 -10.76
N TYR A 947 -80.71 34.34 -11.85
CA TYR A 947 -82.07 34.83 -11.90
C TYR A 947 -83.00 33.69 -12.33
N ARG A 948 -84.16 33.56 -11.68
CA ARG A 948 -85.17 32.54 -11.99
C ARG A 948 -86.34 33.19 -12.68
N LEU A 949 -86.60 32.78 -13.92
CA LEU A 949 -87.59 33.42 -14.80
C LEU A 949 -88.68 32.44 -15.21
N ASN A 950 -89.93 32.90 -15.21
CA ASN A 950 -91.06 32.18 -15.76
C ASN A 950 -91.13 32.36 -17.28
N THR A 951 -91.82 31.44 -17.96
CA THR A 951 -92.01 31.45 -19.42
C THR A 951 -93.38 32.01 -19.82
N THR A 952 -94.06 32.71 -18.93
CA THR A 952 -95.36 33.32 -19.20
C THR A 952 -95.21 34.54 -20.10
N SER A 953 -96.04 34.63 -21.14
CA SER A 953 -96.07 35.81 -22.00
C SER A 953 -96.69 36.99 -21.25
N HIS A 954 -96.02 38.14 -21.27
CA HIS A 954 -96.50 39.40 -20.72
C HIS A 954 -96.45 40.50 -21.78
N ASP A 955 -97.21 41.56 -21.56
CA ASP A 955 -97.31 42.68 -22.52
C ASP A 955 -96.08 43.61 -22.47
N PHE A 956 -95.29 43.55 -21.39
CA PHE A 956 -94.06 44.33 -21.17
C PHE A 956 -93.16 43.63 -20.15
N ASP A 957 -91.85 43.86 -20.28
CA ASP A 957 -90.85 43.23 -19.40
C ASP A 957 -90.80 43.84 -18.00
N PHE A 958 -90.83 45.17 -17.86
CA PHE A 958 -90.70 45.84 -16.56
C PHE A 958 -91.75 46.93 -16.31
N VAL A 959 -92.15 47.05 -15.04
CA VAL A 959 -92.90 48.21 -14.52
C VAL A 959 -92.08 48.89 -13.44
N VAL A 960 -91.79 50.17 -13.65
CA VAL A 960 -91.13 51.00 -12.64
C VAL A 960 -92.13 52.01 -12.09
N SER A 961 -92.38 51.93 -10.79
CA SER A 961 -93.21 52.90 -10.08
C SER A 961 -92.35 54.06 -9.59
N TYR A 962 -92.50 55.24 -10.19
CA TYR A 962 -91.69 56.40 -9.85
C TYR A 962 -92.53 57.68 -9.84
N ASN A 963 -92.49 58.43 -8.74
CA ASN A 963 -93.29 59.66 -8.52
C ASN A 963 -94.80 59.48 -8.79
N GLY A 964 -95.38 58.33 -8.39
CA GLY A 964 -96.80 58.05 -8.57
C GLY A 964 -97.22 57.72 -10.01
N LYS A 965 -96.27 57.53 -10.92
CA LYS A 965 -96.52 57.09 -12.30
C LYS A 965 -95.85 55.74 -12.56
N SER A 966 -96.51 54.93 -13.36
CA SER A 966 -95.97 53.67 -13.85
C SER A 966 -95.27 53.90 -15.19
N ILE A 967 -94.02 53.48 -15.26
CA ILE A 967 -93.22 53.44 -16.49
C ILE A 967 -93.18 51.99 -16.94
N PHE A 968 -93.62 51.74 -18.16
CA PHE A 968 -93.63 50.41 -18.77
C PHE A 968 -92.50 50.32 -19.77
N ILE A 969 -91.74 49.24 -19.70
CA ILE A 969 -90.49 49.11 -20.41
C ILE A 969 -90.44 47.75 -21.10
N GLU A 970 -90.17 47.79 -22.40
CA GLU A 970 -89.91 46.63 -23.24
C GLU A 970 -88.44 46.63 -23.66
N VAL A 971 -87.76 45.47 -23.60
CA VAL A 971 -86.32 45.36 -23.87
C VAL A 971 -86.07 44.55 -25.13
N LYS A 972 -85.32 45.15 -26.06
CA LYS A 972 -84.86 44.50 -27.30
C LYS A 972 -83.34 44.44 -27.30
N THR A 973 -82.76 43.24 -27.42
CA THR A 973 -81.31 43.04 -27.29
C THR A 973 -80.65 42.53 -28.58
N THR A 974 -79.38 42.85 -28.81
CA THR A 974 -78.55 42.31 -29.89
C THR A 974 -77.09 42.11 -29.46
N VAL A 975 -76.40 41.18 -30.12
CA VAL A 975 -74.95 40.95 -29.97
C VAL A 975 -74.11 41.86 -30.87
N GLY A 976 -74.72 42.50 -31.86
CA GLY A 976 -74.03 43.39 -32.79
C GLY A 976 -73.68 44.74 -32.15
N ASN A 977 -72.56 45.33 -32.59
CA ASN A 977 -72.19 46.69 -32.18
C ASN A 977 -73.06 47.73 -32.89
N ILE A 978 -73.31 48.87 -32.24
CA ILE A 978 -74.13 49.96 -32.80
C ILE A 978 -73.63 50.50 -34.16
N LYS A 979 -72.32 50.40 -34.45
CA LYS A 979 -71.75 50.77 -35.76
C LYS A 979 -72.30 49.94 -36.92
N CYS A 980 -72.78 48.72 -36.65
CA CYS A 980 -73.44 47.82 -37.59
C CYS A 980 -74.97 47.88 -37.46
N SER A 981 -75.53 48.93 -36.85
CA SER A 981 -76.99 49.06 -36.64
C SER A 981 -77.82 48.98 -37.92
N LYS A 982 -77.23 49.30 -39.09
CA LYS A 982 -77.88 49.11 -40.39
C LYS A 982 -78.16 47.64 -40.72
N ASP A 983 -77.37 46.74 -40.17
CA ASP A 983 -77.46 45.30 -40.39
C ASP A 983 -78.42 44.63 -39.39
N PHE A 984 -78.85 45.36 -38.35
CA PHE A 984 -79.75 44.89 -37.29
C PHE A 984 -80.93 45.84 -37.08
N PRO A 985 -81.94 45.81 -37.97
CA PRO A 985 -83.10 46.67 -37.83
C PRO A 985 -83.82 46.42 -36.49
N LEU A 986 -84.37 47.49 -35.91
CA LEU A 986 -85.26 47.39 -34.75
C LEU A 986 -86.65 47.01 -35.26
N ILE A 987 -87.02 45.76 -35.01
CA ILE A 987 -88.30 45.19 -35.44
C ILE A 987 -89.29 45.32 -34.29
N PHE A 988 -90.50 45.77 -34.61
CA PHE A 988 -91.62 45.87 -33.68
C PHE A 988 -92.71 44.89 -34.10
N GLU A 989 -93.22 44.12 -33.15
CA GLU A 989 -94.33 43.19 -33.38
C GLU A 989 -95.67 43.92 -33.35
N THR A 990 -96.67 43.40 -34.06
CA THR A 990 -98.02 44.01 -34.12
C THR A 990 -98.64 44.17 -32.74
N LYS A 991 -98.46 43.21 -31.83
CA LYS A 991 -98.95 43.29 -30.44
C LYS A 991 -98.33 44.45 -29.65
N GLU A 992 -97.09 44.83 -29.96
CA GLU A 992 -96.40 45.93 -29.30
C GLU A 992 -96.98 47.26 -29.76
N TRP A 993 -97.31 47.40 -31.05
CA TRP A 993 -98.03 48.55 -31.59
C TRP A 993 -99.45 48.66 -31.02
N GLU A 994 -100.18 47.54 -30.95
CA GLU A 994 -101.53 47.50 -30.36
C GLU A 994 -101.51 47.89 -28.88
N TRP A 995 -100.51 47.44 -28.12
CA TRP A 995 -100.37 47.80 -26.72
C TRP A 995 -99.95 49.27 -26.52
N ILE A 996 -99.00 49.77 -27.33
CA ILE A 996 -98.60 51.17 -27.34
C ILE A 996 -99.80 52.08 -27.63
N ASP A 997 -100.71 51.70 -28.53
CA ASP A 997 -101.95 52.45 -28.81
C ASP A 997 -103.03 52.28 -27.71
N ASN A 998 -103.19 51.08 -27.14
CA ASN A 998 -104.24 50.82 -26.15
C ASN A 998 -103.98 51.47 -24.77
N LEU A 999 -102.72 51.60 -24.34
CA LEU A 999 -102.37 52.20 -23.05
C LEU A 999 -102.16 53.72 -23.09
N GLN A 1000 -102.19 54.35 -24.27
CA GLN A 1000 -102.13 55.82 -24.43
C GLN A 1000 -103.20 56.55 -23.61
N ASN A 1001 -104.33 55.92 -23.34
CA ASN A 1001 -105.46 56.52 -22.61
C ASN A 1001 -105.26 56.61 -21.08
N GLN A 1002 -104.12 56.16 -20.53
CA GLN A 1002 -103.92 56.01 -19.08
C GLN A 1002 -102.80 56.85 -18.44
N GLY A 1003 -102.14 57.76 -19.18
CA GLY A 1003 -101.15 58.69 -18.61
C GLY A 1003 -99.80 58.05 -18.23
N SER A 1004 -99.56 56.84 -18.72
CA SER A 1004 -98.36 56.02 -18.53
C SER A 1004 -97.21 56.43 -19.45
N LEU A 1005 -95.96 56.15 -19.06
CA LEU A 1005 -94.78 56.41 -19.89
C LEU A 1005 -94.23 55.09 -20.45
N HIS A 1006 -94.11 55.01 -21.77
CA HIS A 1006 -93.63 53.82 -22.47
C HIS A 1006 -92.22 54.06 -23.01
N TYR A 1007 -91.33 53.12 -22.70
CA TYR A 1007 -89.97 53.11 -23.21
C TYR A 1007 -89.68 51.76 -23.84
N ILE A 1008 -88.96 51.83 -24.96
CA ILE A 1008 -88.38 50.65 -25.60
C ILE A 1008 -86.87 50.79 -25.44
N VAL A 1009 -86.26 49.78 -24.86
CA VAL A 1009 -84.82 49.79 -24.59
C VAL A 1009 -84.13 48.94 -25.61
N ARG A 1010 -83.24 49.54 -26.39
CA ARG A 1010 -82.38 48.79 -27.31
C ARG A 1010 -81.02 48.59 -26.68
N VAL A 1011 -80.65 47.33 -26.45
CA VAL A 1011 -79.34 46.95 -25.90
C VAL A 1011 -78.45 46.39 -27.00
N PHE A 1012 -77.30 47.00 -27.23
CA PHE A 1012 -76.29 46.54 -28.21
C PHE A 1012 -75.11 45.88 -27.52
N ASP A 1013 -74.44 44.96 -28.23
CA ASP A 1013 -73.20 44.29 -27.81
C ASP A 1013 -73.29 43.61 -26.43
N ILE A 1014 -74.38 42.84 -26.18
CA ILE A 1014 -74.70 42.28 -24.86
C ILE A 1014 -73.66 41.30 -24.29
N GLU A 1015 -72.84 40.72 -25.15
CA GLU A 1015 -71.83 39.72 -24.77
C GLU A 1015 -70.41 40.27 -24.75
N GLY A 1016 -70.21 41.45 -25.35
CA GLY A 1016 -68.99 42.22 -25.24
C GLY A 1016 -69.16 43.31 -24.20
N SER A 1017 -69.44 44.53 -24.65
CA SER A 1017 -69.61 45.69 -23.76
C SER A 1017 -71.03 46.26 -23.88
N PRO A 1018 -72.00 45.76 -23.10
CA PRO A 1018 -73.41 46.12 -23.26
C PRO A 1018 -73.64 47.60 -23.07
N LYS A 1019 -74.44 48.18 -23.99
CA LYS A 1019 -74.99 49.54 -23.84
C LYS A 1019 -76.47 49.57 -24.16
N ALA A 1020 -77.24 50.09 -23.21
CA ALA A 1020 -78.68 50.29 -23.35
C ALA A 1020 -79.02 51.72 -23.80
N TYR A 1021 -79.92 51.81 -24.77
CA TYR A 1021 -80.45 53.07 -25.29
C TYR A 1021 -81.97 53.07 -25.12
N PHE A 1022 -82.50 54.10 -24.46
CA PHE A 1022 -83.92 54.21 -24.16
C PHE A 1022 -84.61 55.08 -25.22
N LEU A 1023 -85.48 54.46 -26.00
CA LEU A 1023 -86.33 55.10 -26.96
C LEU A 1023 -87.67 55.39 -26.29
N LYS A 1024 -87.97 56.67 -26.13
CA LYS A 1024 -89.24 57.11 -25.58
C LYS A 1024 -90.21 57.36 -26.72
N GLN A 1025 -91.45 56.90 -26.58
CA GLN A 1025 -92.51 57.41 -27.43
C GLN A 1025 -92.69 58.93 -27.18
N SER A 1026 -92.53 59.71 -28.25
CA SER A 1026 -92.73 61.15 -28.28
C SER A 1026 -93.81 61.41 -29.31
N LEU A 1027 -95.00 61.81 -28.88
CA LEU A 1027 -96.01 62.33 -29.80
C LEU A 1027 -95.56 63.71 -30.31
N PHE A 1028 -95.22 63.78 -31.60
CA PHE A 1028 -95.47 65.00 -32.37
C PHE A 1028 -96.96 64.97 -32.70
N VAL A 1029 -97.73 65.76 -31.96
CA VAL A 1029 -98.84 66.43 -32.65
C VAL A 1029 -98.16 67.58 -33.38
N GLU A 1030 -98.42 67.69 -34.69
CA GLU A 1030 -97.84 68.65 -35.64
C GLU A 1030 -97.30 69.96 -35.05
#